data_AF-K2BNN0-F1
#
_entry.id   AF-K2BNN0-F1
#
_cell.length_a   1.000
_cell.length_b   1.000
_cell.length_c   1.000
_cell.angle_alpha   90.00
_cell.angle_beta   90.00
_cell.angle_gamma   90.00
#
_symmetry.space_group_name_H-M   'P 1'
#
loop_
_entity.id
_entity.type
_entity.pdbx_description
1 polymer ?
#
loop_
_entity_poly.entity_id
_entity_poly.type
_entity_poly.pdbx_seq_one_letter_code
_entity_poly.pdbx_strand_id
1 'polypeptide(L)'
;MYKKIIKNVLALIWISVVIYFYFTQTVSGTNSIIHSYYTESLTVSLKYLFFILIIPILYACYCLYIWFNKNKKTISIKISAPRILITFFLLLILAGNTVFLIKTPSFYHGDSLFITSDGTLKEVADISTISGDETLIVASESAYEWTDYAITDDVDPVLKNRFEKATFWGIQFGLVSKSLGIISMLFLITLIATGLGHTILKTIKKDHVLDFDNAIIGFGTGLFSIILISFIIGALHVLTIYSAWALLIAMGTISYKSVLEILKKLFKTSFSVETSMANINIFIIFVLGMVLTMNFIDNISPTARGWDGMNQYVNIAKRIEETNGLIQMGGNYYWELLMGFGLIATKWITIALNLASFYPALLSAIVLYWILSKFSSKSTALLVTAWFYTMPMMLFHGTEENKVDLGNTLIAMIGFLSLYKGLSSNDRKEQLTLLGIAGLMSGLCLGIKITSLILIFTFITIILYKYFKKTGAVAGFLFSLSALLIAEKAIIINELPIPQEIFGTVGSILMLVSIILIIWKTFKQHSFKPLISLLIFTAFAITAFMPWMIKNYSEGGSFSQAELLFGINPQPIIDYESLTGELAIDEASCAETGTEEELDRYIGYDSNTLKKYLTFPWHLTMNDIGVRGLYVDFGWLPLALLIGLLPFINRKNIDEKLIIAFLFFTTYWFLWLITSNGIIWYGLPGFLAISILAAQLIENYKTEEHTLQKYLIPALIIILIIPALSFRLYNFGKGSLLLYTANVMTADEATTGIFPYGLQVHDLFEADQDGQYDLIWKIGTSLNYFIEDNFWRTYNDQYMDVMNCLYTERDPDLLTKRLKALGFGYIIFDYYSNTLSIDPNGTLNDKYQAIIDYVLNYTEIVIPDYFRGHLVGKIIGT
;
A
#
# COMPACT_ATOMS: atom_id res chain seq x y z
N MET A 1 -18.68 -17.64 38.81
CA MET A 1 -19.81 -17.02 38.08
C MET A 1 -19.66 -15.49 37.99
N TYR A 2 -19.68 -14.74 39.10
CA TYR A 2 -19.60 -13.26 39.08
C TYR A 2 -18.40 -12.68 38.32
N LYS A 3 -17.17 -13.18 38.56
CA LYS A 3 -15.97 -12.74 37.81
C LYS A 3 -16.11 -12.91 36.30
N LYS A 4 -16.76 -14.00 35.87
CA LYS A 4 -16.99 -14.34 34.47
C LYS A 4 -18.00 -13.36 33.82
N ILE A 5 -19.09 -13.07 34.54
CA ILE A 5 -20.08 -12.05 34.13
C ILE A 5 -19.42 -10.68 33.99
N ILE A 6 -18.64 -10.24 34.99
CA ILE A 6 -17.96 -8.93 34.96
C ILE A 6 -17.01 -8.83 33.76
N LYS A 7 -16.20 -9.86 33.49
CA LYS A 7 -15.32 -9.88 32.30
C LYS A 7 -16.12 -9.68 31.00
N ASN A 8 -17.20 -10.42 30.81
CA ASN A 8 -18.04 -10.32 29.61
C ASN A 8 -18.69 -8.94 29.49
N VAL A 9 -19.23 -8.41 30.58
CA VAL A 9 -19.87 -7.09 30.58
C VAL A 9 -18.87 -6.00 30.20
N LEU A 10 -17.68 -6.00 30.80
CA LEU A 10 -16.63 -5.03 30.46
C LEU A 10 -16.18 -5.15 29.00
N ALA A 11 -15.99 -6.39 28.51
CA ALA A 11 -15.61 -6.64 27.12
C ALA A 11 -16.68 -6.15 26.13
N LEU A 12 -17.95 -6.50 26.37
CA LEU A 12 -19.07 -6.10 25.51
C LEU A 12 -19.32 -4.59 25.55
N ILE A 13 -19.18 -3.94 26.71
CA ILE A 13 -19.29 -2.48 26.80
C ILE A 13 -18.19 -1.83 25.97
N TRP A 14 -16.93 -2.24 26.15
CA TRP A 14 -15.82 -1.67 25.39
C TRP A 14 -15.99 -1.86 23.88
N ILE A 15 -16.26 -3.10 23.43
CA ILE A 15 -16.45 -3.41 22.02
C ILE A 15 -17.62 -2.59 21.44
N SER A 16 -18.74 -2.50 22.16
CA SER A 16 -19.89 -1.70 21.73
C SER A 16 -19.57 -0.20 21.65
N VAL A 17 -18.81 0.34 22.60
CA VAL A 17 -18.39 1.75 22.60
C VAL A 17 -17.54 2.05 21.38
N VAL A 18 -16.51 1.23 21.11
CA VAL A 18 -15.63 1.43 19.96
C VAL A 18 -16.42 1.34 18.65
N ILE A 19 -17.27 0.33 18.48
CA ILE A 19 -18.10 0.18 17.27
C ILE A 19 -19.07 1.36 17.10
N TYR A 20 -19.74 1.77 18.19
CA TYR A 20 -20.69 2.88 18.15
C TYR A 20 -19.99 4.16 17.67
N PHE A 21 -18.93 4.59 18.35
CA PHE A 21 -18.21 5.80 17.98
C PHE A 21 -17.61 5.69 16.58
N TYR A 22 -17.08 4.55 16.17
CA TYR A 22 -16.56 4.38 14.81
C TYR A 22 -17.62 4.71 13.74
N PHE A 23 -18.88 4.27 13.92
CA PHE A 23 -19.94 4.52 12.94
C PHE A 23 -20.74 5.83 13.17
N THR A 24 -20.56 6.52 14.29
CA THR A 24 -21.35 7.74 14.61
C THR A 24 -20.52 8.99 14.86
N GLN A 25 -19.20 8.88 14.97
CA GLN A 25 -18.33 10.03 15.22
C GLN A 25 -18.45 11.05 14.08
N THR A 26 -18.66 12.30 14.44
CA THR A 26 -18.73 13.40 13.48
C THR A 26 -17.39 14.12 13.36
N VAL A 27 -17.18 14.71 12.19
CA VAL A 27 -16.10 15.66 11.96
C VAL A 27 -16.31 16.86 12.88
N SER A 28 -15.29 17.18 13.68
CA SER A 28 -15.32 18.33 14.60
C SER A 28 -15.79 19.60 13.89
N GLY A 29 -16.75 20.31 14.48
CA GLY A 29 -17.34 21.52 13.91
C GLY A 29 -18.40 21.29 12.81
N THR A 30 -18.76 20.04 12.50
CA THR A 30 -19.77 19.72 11.48
C THR A 30 -20.73 18.62 11.95
N ASN A 31 -21.83 18.44 11.22
CA ASN A 31 -22.76 17.32 11.38
C ASN A 31 -22.41 16.10 10.50
N SER A 32 -21.28 16.14 9.79
CA SER A 32 -20.86 15.06 8.89
C SER A 32 -20.25 13.90 9.67
N ILE A 33 -20.71 12.67 9.42
CA ILE A 33 -20.15 11.45 10.03
C ILE A 33 -18.84 11.11 9.32
N ILE A 34 -17.76 10.86 10.07
CA ILE A 34 -16.42 10.60 9.51
C ILE A 34 -16.42 9.39 8.57
N HIS A 35 -17.06 8.30 8.99
CA HIS A 35 -17.14 7.05 8.25
C HIS A 35 -18.45 6.93 7.44
N SER A 36 -19.01 8.06 6.98
CA SER A 36 -20.28 8.08 6.24
C SER A 36 -20.24 7.23 4.97
N TYR A 37 -19.06 6.98 4.38
CA TYR A 37 -18.88 6.11 3.23
C TYR A 37 -19.41 4.69 3.44
N TYR A 38 -19.48 4.18 4.68
CA TYR A 38 -20.15 2.89 4.94
C TYR A 38 -21.67 2.99 4.83
N THR A 39 -22.27 4.08 5.27
CA THR A 39 -23.71 4.30 5.18
C THR A 39 -24.14 4.66 3.76
N GLU A 40 -23.38 5.52 3.08
CA GLU A 40 -23.61 5.92 1.68
C GLU A 40 -23.50 4.71 0.74
N SER A 41 -22.47 3.88 0.94
CA SER A 41 -22.27 2.68 0.14
C SER A 41 -23.36 1.62 0.32
N LEU A 42 -24.01 1.56 1.49
CA LEU A 42 -25.06 0.56 1.76
C LEU A 42 -26.25 0.73 0.80
N THR A 43 -26.65 1.97 0.52
CA THR A 43 -27.76 2.30 -0.38
C THR A 43 -27.46 1.88 -1.81
N VAL A 44 -26.25 2.17 -2.31
CA VAL A 44 -25.83 1.76 -3.66
C VAL A 44 -25.68 0.25 -3.77
N SER A 45 -25.22 -0.41 -2.70
CA SER A 45 -25.04 -1.86 -2.64
C SER A 45 -26.35 -2.64 -2.81
N LEU A 46 -27.50 -2.03 -2.52
CA LEU A 46 -28.80 -2.63 -2.80
C LEU A 46 -29.01 -2.90 -4.30
N LYS A 47 -28.43 -2.08 -5.19
CA LYS A 47 -28.45 -2.33 -6.65
C LYS A 47 -27.70 -3.60 -7.03
N TYR A 48 -26.70 -3.98 -6.24
CA TYR A 48 -25.90 -5.20 -6.44
C TYR A 48 -26.49 -6.42 -5.74
N LEU A 49 -27.49 -6.24 -4.86
CA LEU A 49 -27.97 -7.26 -3.93
C LEU A 49 -28.41 -8.55 -4.65
N PHE A 50 -29.17 -8.43 -5.73
CA PHE A 50 -29.62 -9.58 -6.51
C PHE A 50 -28.43 -10.44 -6.94
N PHE A 51 -27.41 -9.83 -7.56
CA PHE A 51 -26.25 -10.52 -8.10
C PHE A 51 -25.35 -11.12 -7.02
N ILE A 52 -25.17 -10.41 -5.91
CA ILE A 52 -24.42 -10.91 -4.76
C ILE A 52 -25.11 -12.11 -4.14
N LEU A 53 -26.45 -12.12 -4.08
CA LEU A 53 -27.23 -13.18 -3.46
C LEU A 53 -27.40 -14.41 -4.35
N ILE A 54 -27.19 -14.33 -5.68
CA ILE A 54 -27.30 -15.48 -6.58
C ILE A 54 -26.46 -16.66 -6.08
N ILE A 55 -25.18 -16.45 -5.76
CA ILE A 55 -24.29 -17.53 -5.32
C ILE A 55 -24.73 -18.12 -3.97
N PRO A 56 -24.96 -17.31 -2.91
CA PRO A 56 -25.53 -17.79 -1.64
C PRO A 56 -26.86 -18.52 -1.79
N ILE A 57 -27.78 -18.04 -2.65
CA ILE A 57 -29.08 -18.68 -2.91
C ILE A 57 -28.89 -20.03 -3.58
N LEU A 58 -28.08 -20.11 -4.65
CA LEU A 58 -27.78 -21.37 -5.33
C LEU A 58 -27.11 -22.38 -4.37
N TYR A 59 -26.22 -21.91 -3.52
CA TYR A 59 -25.60 -22.72 -2.47
C TYR A 59 -26.64 -23.22 -1.44
N ALA A 60 -27.57 -22.35 -1.00
CA ALA A 60 -28.64 -22.72 -0.09
C ALA A 60 -29.59 -23.75 -0.72
N CYS A 61 -30.00 -23.55 -1.98
CA CYS A 61 -30.80 -24.52 -2.74
C CYS A 61 -30.08 -25.86 -2.88
N TYR A 62 -28.77 -25.86 -3.17
CA TYR A 62 -27.96 -27.07 -3.22
C TYR A 62 -27.91 -27.78 -1.86
N CYS A 63 -27.73 -27.04 -0.77
CA CYS A 63 -27.76 -27.59 0.59
C CYS A 63 -29.12 -28.22 0.91
N LEU A 64 -30.22 -27.55 0.59
CA LEU A 64 -31.58 -28.06 0.77
C LEU A 64 -31.80 -29.34 -0.05
N TYR A 65 -31.36 -29.37 -1.31
CA TYR A 65 -31.42 -30.57 -2.15
C TYR A 65 -30.68 -31.76 -1.51
N ILE A 66 -29.46 -31.55 -1.02
CA ILE A 66 -28.68 -32.61 -0.34
C ILE A 66 -29.35 -33.05 0.95
N TRP A 67 -29.92 -32.12 1.71
CA TRP A 67 -30.61 -32.43 2.95
C TRP A 67 -31.87 -33.26 2.70
N PHE A 68 -32.75 -32.83 1.78
CA PHE A 68 -33.99 -33.54 1.46
C PHE A 68 -33.73 -34.91 0.81
N ASN A 69 -32.79 -35.01 -0.14
CA ASN A 69 -32.62 -36.24 -0.91
C ASN A 69 -31.61 -37.23 -0.32
N LYS A 70 -30.64 -36.76 0.48
CA LYS A 70 -29.59 -37.63 1.05
C LYS A 70 -29.64 -37.70 2.58
N ASN A 71 -30.53 -36.96 3.23
CA ASN A 71 -30.62 -36.83 4.68
C ASN A 71 -29.27 -36.51 5.36
N LYS A 72 -28.41 -35.75 4.66
CA LYS A 72 -27.11 -35.30 5.17
C LYS A 72 -27.20 -33.85 5.63
N LYS A 73 -26.54 -33.52 6.75
CA LYS A 73 -26.40 -32.14 7.27
C LYS A 73 -25.04 -31.50 6.94
N THR A 74 -24.19 -32.27 6.27
CA THR A 74 -22.85 -31.87 5.85
C THR A 74 -22.72 -31.96 4.34
N ILE A 75 -21.86 -31.12 3.79
CA ILE A 75 -21.46 -31.14 2.40
C ILE A 75 -19.96 -31.42 2.31
N SER A 76 -19.56 -32.10 1.24
CA SER A 76 -18.16 -32.38 0.93
C SER A 76 -17.73 -31.50 -0.24
N ILE A 77 -16.87 -30.52 0.02
CA ILE A 77 -16.35 -29.61 -1.00
C ILE A 77 -14.95 -30.09 -1.38
N LYS A 78 -14.80 -30.60 -2.61
CA LYS A 78 -13.49 -30.97 -3.14
C LYS A 78 -12.80 -29.75 -3.73
N ILE A 79 -11.61 -29.44 -3.21
CA ILE A 79 -10.77 -28.30 -3.58
C ILE A 79 -9.54 -28.83 -4.32
N SER A 80 -9.22 -28.21 -5.45
CA SER A 80 -8.03 -28.46 -6.27
C SER A 80 -7.67 -27.19 -7.04
N ALA A 81 -6.41 -27.06 -7.49
CA ALA A 81 -5.98 -25.87 -8.23
C ALA A 81 -6.85 -25.55 -9.47
N PRO A 82 -7.23 -26.52 -10.33
CA PRO A 82 -8.15 -26.25 -11.44
C PRO A 82 -9.51 -25.72 -11.00
N ARG A 83 -10.04 -26.20 -9.88
CA ARG A 83 -11.34 -25.74 -9.37
C ARG A 83 -11.25 -24.32 -8.82
N ILE A 84 -10.17 -23.98 -8.13
CA ILE A 84 -9.92 -22.61 -7.66
C ILE A 84 -9.84 -21.66 -8.86
N LEU A 85 -9.10 -22.04 -9.91
CA LEU A 85 -8.98 -21.23 -11.12
C LEU A 85 -10.34 -21.03 -11.83
N ILE A 86 -11.11 -22.11 -12.00
CA ILE A 86 -12.47 -22.04 -12.57
C ILE A 86 -13.37 -21.15 -11.72
N THR A 87 -13.36 -21.32 -10.39
CA THR A 87 -14.16 -20.47 -9.49
C THR A 87 -13.76 -19.00 -9.60
N PHE A 88 -12.47 -18.70 -9.69
CA PHE A 88 -12.00 -17.33 -9.89
C PHE A 88 -12.53 -16.74 -11.20
N PHE A 89 -12.40 -17.44 -12.33
CA PHE A 89 -12.92 -16.95 -13.62
C PHE A 89 -14.45 -16.82 -13.64
N LEU A 90 -15.18 -17.71 -12.97
CA LEU A 90 -16.64 -17.59 -12.81
C LEU A 90 -17.02 -16.36 -11.99
N LEU A 91 -16.30 -16.09 -10.90
CA LEU A 91 -16.51 -14.87 -10.10
C LEU A 91 -16.14 -13.62 -10.91
N LEU A 92 -15.10 -13.69 -11.73
CA LEU A 92 -14.66 -12.59 -12.59
C LEU A 92 -15.70 -12.24 -13.65
N ILE A 93 -16.24 -13.25 -14.32
CA ILE A 93 -17.36 -13.08 -15.25
C ILE A 93 -18.57 -12.52 -14.50
N LEU A 94 -18.93 -13.06 -13.35
CA LEU A 94 -20.07 -12.57 -12.57
C LEU A 94 -19.89 -11.10 -12.17
N ALA A 95 -18.79 -10.76 -11.50
CA ALA A 95 -18.51 -9.41 -11.03
C ALA A 95 -18.43 -8.41 -12.18
N GLY A 96 -17.70 -8.75 -13.25
CA GLY A 96 -17.58 -7.92 -14.44
C GLY A 96 -18.94 -7.64 -15.10
N ASN A 97 -19.72 -8.68 -15.39
CA ASN A 97 -21.04 -8.49 -16.01
C ASN A 97 -21.99 -7.72 -15.07
N THR A 98 -21.95 -7.99 -13.76
CA THR A 98 -22.77 -7.26 -12.79
C THR A 98 -22.47 -5.77 -12.81
N VAL A 99 -21.20 -5.35 -12.83
CA VAL A 99 -20.88 -3.92 -12.83
C VAL A 99 -21.23 -3.24 -14.15
N PHE A 100 -21.04 -3.91 -15.30
CA PHE A 100 -21.50 -3.39 -16.59
C PHE A 100 -23.04 -3.22 -16.64
N LEU A 101 -23.79 -4.15 -16.07
CA LEU A 101 -25.26 -4.08 -16.02
C LEU A 101 -25.77 -2.97 -15.09
N ILE A 102 -25.07 -2.73 -13.99
CA ILE A 102 -25.50 -1.72 -13.00
C ILE A 102 -25.05 -0.33 -13.43
N LYS A 103 -23.76 -0.16 -13.74
CA LYS A 103 -23.20 1.14 -14.10
C LYS A 103 -23.50 1.53 -15.53
N THR A 104 -23.80 0.62 -16.45
CA THR A 104 -24.09 0.92 -17.86
C THR A 104 -23.09 1.91 -18.51
N PRO A 105 -21.76 1.68 -18.38
CA PRO A 105 -20.77 2.59 -18.90
C PRO A 105 -20.81 2.62 -20.44
N SER A 106 -20.60 3.80 -21.01
CA SER A 106 -20.48 4.01 -22.45
C SER A 106 -19.38 5.03 -22.76
N PHE A 107 -18.84 4.96 -23.96
CA PHE A 107 -17.88 5.93 -24.47
C PHE A 107 -18.62 6.94 -25.34
N TYR A 108 -18.47 8.24 -25.04
CA TYR A 108 -19.12 9.31 -25.77
C TYR A 108 -18.21 9.84 -26.88
N HIS A 109 -18.69 9.80 -28.12
CA HIS A 109 -18.05 10.39 -29.28
C HIS A 109 -18.65 11.74 -29.63
N GLY A 110 -17.89 12.82 -29.49
CA GLY A 110 -18.36 14.17 -29.74
C GLY A 110 -17.65 15.22 -28.90
N ASP A 111 -18.07 16.48 -29.07
CA ASP A 111 -17.51 17.62 -28.35
C ASP A 111 -18.12 17.74 -26.94
N SER A 112 -17.49 18.53 -26.08
CA SER A 112 -17.93 18.64 -24.67
C SER A 112 -19.35 19.21 -24.58
N LEU A 113 -20.21 18.54 -23.81
CA LEU A 113 -21.59 18.92 -23.58
C LEU A 113 -21.73 19.70 -22.27
N PHE A 114 -22.30 20.89 -22.35
CA PHE A 114 -22.53 21.77 -21.23
C PHE A 114 -24.02 22.06 -21.06
N ILE A 115 -24.46 22.26 -19.82
CA ILE A 115 -25.75 22.89 -19.52
C ILE A 115 -25.49 24.32 -19.06
N THR A 116 -26.06 25.29 -19.77
CA THR A 116 -26.04 26.70 -19.38
C THR A 116 -26.94 26.94 -18.17
N SER A 117 -26.79 28.10 -17.52
CA SER A 117 -27.57 28.47 -16.32
C SER A 117 -29.10 28.52 -16.52
N ASP A 118 -29.56 28.68 -17.77
CA ASP A 118 -30.97 28.60 -18.17
C ASP A 118 -31.45 27.16 -18.49
N GLY A 119 -30.58 26.16 -18.33
CA GLY A 119 -30.89 24.75 -18.54
C GLY A 119 -30.73 24.25 -19.99
N THR A 120 -30.24 25.08 -20.93
CA THR A 120 -30.04 24.63 -22.32
C THR A 120 -28.76 23.81 -22.50
N LEU A 121 -28.85 22.73 -23.28
CA LEU A 121 -27.68 21.91 -23.61
C LEU A 121 -26.92 22.54 -24.78
N LYS A 122 -25.63 22.81 -24.58
CA LYS A 122 -24.72 23.37 -25.58
C LYS A 122 -23.55 22.41 -25.80
N GLU A 123 -23.32 22.05 -27.06
CA GLU A 123 -22.13 21.32 -27.48
C GLU A 123 -21.02 22.32 -27.81
N VAL A 124 -19.82 22.10 -27.27
CA VAL A 124 -18.70 23.04 -27.34
C VAL A 124 -17.42 22.30 -27.70
N ALA A 125 -16.95 22.53 -28.94
CA ALA A 125 -15.69 21.99 -29.46
C ALA A 125 -14.46 22.65 -28.81
N ASP A 126 -14.49 23.98 -28.69
CA ASP A 126 -13.42 24.77 -28.08
C ASP A 126 -13.85 25.26 -26.70
N ILE A 127 -13.34 24.59 -25.67
CA ILE A 127 -13.64 24.86 -24.26
C ILE A 127 -13.24 26.30 -23.88
N SER A 128 -12.32 26.95 -24.59
CA SER A 128 -11.97 28.36 -24.33
C SER A 128 -13.11 29.35 -24.60
N THR A 129 -14.15 28.91 -25.30
CA THR A 129 -15.32 29.74 -25.66
C THR A 129 -16.44 29.73 -24.62
N ILE A 130 -16.29 29.00 -23.50
CA ILE A 130 -17.28 28.99 -22.41
C ILE A 130 -17.10 30.19 -21.48
N SER A 131 -18.23 30.71 -21.00
CA SER A 131 -18.26 31.90 -20.15
C SER A 131 -17.93 31.62 -18.66
N GLY A 132 -18.01 30.34 -18.26
CA GLY A 132 -17.74 29.87 -16.90
C GLY A 132 -19.00 29.63 -16.05
N ASP A 133 -20.17 30.04 -16.53
CA ASP A 133 -21.47 29.82 -15.89
C ASP A 133 -22.12 28.48 -16.32
N GLU A 134 -21.48 27.75 -17.23
CA GLU A 134 -21.94 26.48 -17.76
C GLU A 134 -21.46 25.26 -16.95
N THR A 135 -22.30 24.24 -16.79
CA THR A 135 -21.97 22.98 -16.11
C THR A 135 -21.65 21.89 -17.13
N LEU A 136 -20.45 21.32 -17.10
CA LEU A 136 -20.11 20.16 -17.94
C LEU A 136 -20.98 18.95 -17.56
N ILE A 137 -21.59 18.33 -18.56
CA ILE A 137 -22.33 17.08 -18.43
C ILE A 137 -21.50 15.90 -18.95
N VAL A 138 -20.86 16.05 -20.11
CA VAL A 138 -20.03 15.01 -20.74
C VAL A 138 -18.84 15.67 -21.38
N ALA A 139 -17.62 15.25 -21.01
CA ALA A 139 -16.41 15.72 -21.68
C ALA A 139 -16.30 15.11 -23.09
N SER A 140 -15.63 15.81 -24.00
CA SER A 140 -15.33 15.29 -25.33
C SER A 140 -14.57 13.97 -25.27
N GLU A 141 -14.93 13.00 -26.11
CA GLU A 141 -14.26 11.68 -26.19
C GLU A 141 -14.01 11.04 -24.81
N SER A 142 -15.06 10.92 -23.99
CA SER A 142 -14.94 10.52 -22.59
C SER A 142 -15.86 9.36 -22.19
N ALA A 143 -15.50 8.70 -21.09
CA ALA A 143 -16.33 7.66 -20.51
C ALA A 143 -17.48 8.27 -19.69
N TYR A 144 -18.70 7.79 -19.91
CA TYR A 144 -19.88 8.19 -19.16
C TYR A 144 -20.47 6.98 -18.41
N GLU A 145 -20.67 7.11 -17.10
CA GLU A 145 -21.35 6.10 -16.28
C GLU A 145 -22.85 6.42 -16.17
N TRP A 146 -23.66 5.39 -15.97
CA TRP A 146 -25.11 5.47 -15.77
C TRP A 146 -25.87 5.98 -16.99
N THR A 147 -25.34 5.72 -18.20
CA THR A 147 -25.89 6.13 -19.48
C THR A 147 -27.37 5.78 -19.63
N ASP A 148 -27.79 4.57 -19.22
CA ASP A 148 -29.19 4.13 -19.35
C ASP A 148 -30.16 4.87 -18.42
N TYR A 149 -29.65 5.52 -17.37
CA TYR A 149 -30.45 6.33 -16.45
C TYR A 149 -30.45 7.81 -16.84
N ALA A 150 -29.32 8.32 -17.36
CA ALA A 150 -29.16 9.72 -17.73
C ALA A 150 -29.73 10.06 -19.11
N ILE A 151 -29.67 9.10 -20.05
CA ILE A 151 -30.11 9.29 -21.44
C ILE A 151 -31.40 8.49 -21.63
N THR A 152 -32.52 9.11 -21.28
CA THR A 152 -33.86 8.55 -21.47
C THR A 152 -34.25 8.56 -22.96
N ASP A 153 -35.37 7.92 -23.29
CA ASP A 153 -35.90 7.92 -24.67
C ASP A 153 -36.35 9.31 -25.17
N ASP A 154 -36.37 10.32 -24.29
CA ASP A 154 -36.72 11.71 -24.62
C ASP A 154 -35.52 12.55 -25.10
N VAL A 155 -34.30 12.00 -25.05
CA VAL A 155 -33.08 12.65 -25.54
C VAL A 155 -32.97 12.51 -27.07
N ASP A 156 -32.43 13.53 -27.75
CA ASP A 156 -32.23 13.54 -29.21
C ASP A 156 -31.59 12.20 -29.70
N PRO A 157 -32.22 11.49 -30.65
CA PRO A 157 -31.69 10.25 -31.22
C PRO A 157 -30.27 10.37 -31.77
N VAL A 158 -29.87 11.55 -32.26
CA VAL A 158 -28.51 11.84 -32.73
C VAL A 158 -27.52 11.78 -31.58
N LEU A 159 -27.89 12.36 -30.42
CA LEU A 159 -27.06 12.34 -29.22
C LEU A 159 -26.94 10.92 -28.65
N LYS A 160 -28.02 10.13 -28.70
CA LYS A 160 -28.01 8.72 -28.25
C LYS A 160 -27.05 7.84 -29.07
N ASN A 161 -26.92 8.09 -30.37
CA ASN A 161 -26.03 7.33 -31.25
C ASN A 161 -24.53 7.63 -31.05
N ARG A 162 -24.20 8.66 -30.26
CA ARG A 162 -22.81 9.01 -29.92
C ARG A 162 -22.26 8.21 -28.75
N PHE A 163 -23.10 7.48 -28.02
CA PHE A 163 -22.66 6.67 -26.90
C PHE A 163 -22.43 5.22 -27.33
N GLU A 164 -21.16 4.84 -27.48
CA GLU A 164 -20.75 3.47 -27.73
C GLU A 164 -20.78 2.64 -26.44
N LYS A 165 -21.53 1.53 -26.44
CA LYS A 165 -21.58 0.59 -25.34
C LYS A 165 -20.78 -0.66 -25.65
N ALA A 166 -20.14 -1.21 -24.61
CA ALA A 166 -19.51 -2.51 -24.72
C ALA A 166 -20.53 -3.61 -25.05
N THR A 167 -20.25 -4.41 -26.08
CA THR A 167 -21.05 -5.59 -26.38
C THR A 167 -20.84 -6.68 -25.32
N PHE A 168 -21.83 -7.55 -25.11
CA PHE A 168 -21.71 -8.68 -24.19
C PHE A 168 -20.43 -9.52 -24.44
N TRP A 169 -20.13 -9.78 -25.71
CA TRP A 169 -18.93 -10.52 -26.11
C TRP A 169 -17.65 -9.71 -25.92
N GLY A 170 -17.66 -8.40 -26.20
CA GLY A 170 -16.54 -7.50 -25.90
C GLY A 170 -16.17 -7.53 -24.42
N ILE A 171 -17.17 -7.48 -23.54
CA ILE A 171 -17.00 -7.63 -22.09
C ILE A 171 -16.34 -8.98 -21.77
N GLN A 172 -16.88 -10.10 -22.27
CA GLN A 172 -16.35 -11.44 -21.94
C GLN A 172 -14.91 -11.62 -22.44
N PHE A 173 -14.65 -11.28 -23.71
CA PHE A 173 -13.34 -11.46 -24.32
C PHE A 173 -12.31 -10.54 -23.67
N GLY A 174 -12.64 -9.28 -23.45
CA GLY A 174 -11.78 -8.31 -22.80
C GLY A 174 -11.39 -8.72 -21.38
N LEU A 175 -12.40 -9.06 -20.55
CA LEU A 175 -12.18 -9.57 -19.20
C LEU A 175 -11.31 -10.83 -19.21
N VAL A 176 -11.68 -11.88 -19.94
CA VAL A 176 -10.98 -13.17 -19.87
C VAL A 176 -9.56 -13.07 -20.44
N SER A 177 -9.36 -12.41 -21.58
CA SER A 177 -8.05 -12.35 -22.24
C SER A 177 -7.02 -11.55 -21.43
N LYS A 178 -7.36 -10.33 -20.97
CA LYS A 178 -6.48 -9.51 -20.12
C LYS A 178 -6.19 -10.24 -18.81
N SER A 179 -7.22 -10.82 -18.18
CA SER A 179 -7.07 -11.60 -16.94
C SER A 179 -6.12 -12.78 -17.10
N LEU A 180 -6.26 -13.54 -18.18
CA LEU A 180 -5.41 -14.70 -18.44
C LEU A 180 -3.95 -14.29 -18.64
N GLY A 181 -3.68 -13.21 -19.36
CA GLY A 181 -2.32 -12.67 -19.54
C GLY A 181 -1.68 -12.27 -18.20
N ILE A 182 -2.40 -11.48 -17.39
CA ILE A 182 -1.94 -11.02 -16.08
C ILE A 182 -1.68 -12.20 -15.14
N ILE A 183 -2.65 -13.10 -14.98
CA ILE A 183 -2.52 -14.27 -14.10
C ILE A 183 -1.39 -15.17 -14.55
N SER A 184 -1.20 -15.38 -15.86
CA SER A 184 -0.13 -16.22 -16.38
C SER A 184 1.24 -15.65 -16.05
N MET A 185 1.43 -14.34 -16.18
CA MET A 185 2.70 -13.68 -15.83
C MET A 185 2.98 -13.73 -14.32
N LEU A 186 1.99 -13.35 -13.50
CA LEU A 186 2.12 -13.42 -12.04
C LEU A 186 2.38 -14.86 -11.56
N PHE A 187 1.69 -15.84 -12.16
CA PHE A 187 1.91 -17.26 -11.88
C PHE A 187 3.31 -17.72 -12.29
N LEU A 188 3.81 -17.29 -13.45
CA LEU A 188 5.16 -17.62 -13.94
C LEU A 188 6.23 -17.11 -12.97
N ILE A 189 6.15 -15.83 -12.58
CA ILE A 189 7.06 -15.23 -11.58
C ILE A 189 6.98 -16.03 -10.27
N THR A 190 5.77 -16.31 -9.77
CA THR A 190 5.56 -17.06 -8.52
C THR A 190 6.16 -18.46 -8.59
N LEU A 191 5.95 -19.16 -9.70
CA LEU A 191 6.40 -20.53 -9.90
C LEU A 191 7.92 -20.62 -9.98
N ILE A 192 8.55 -19.73 -10.76
CA ILE A 192 10.01 -19.67 -10.89
C ILE A 192 10.65 -19.25 -9.55
N ALA A 193 10.12 -18.23 -8.87
CA ALA A 193 10.60 -17.81 -7.56
C ALA A 193 10.52 -18.96 -6.54
N THR A 194 9.36 -19.61 -6.42
CA THR A 194 9.17 -20.74 -5.51
C THR A 194 10.09 -21.92 -5.86
N GLY A 195 10.21 -22.25 -7.15
CA GLY A 195 11.07 -23.31 -7.65
C GLY A 195 12.55 -23.05 -7.37
N LEU A 196 13.01 -21.82 -7.64
CA LEU A 196 14.38 -21.39 -7.42
C LEU A 196 14.73 -21.42 -5.94
N GLY A 197 13.91 -20.80 -5.08
CA GLY A 197 14.18 -20.82 -3.65
C GLY A 197 14.13 -22.23 -3.05
N HIS A 198 13.20 -23.09 -3.47
CA HIS A 198 13.20 -24.49 -3.03
C HIS A 198 14.46 -25.24 -3.47
N THR A 199 14.97 -24.93 -4.66
CA THR A 199 16.25 -25.49 -5.15
C THR A 199 17.43 -25.02 -4.29
N ILE A 200 17.46 -23.74 -3.91
CA ILE A 200 18.47 -23.18 -2.99
C ILE A 200 18.39 -23.88 -1.62
N LEU A 201 17.19 -24.02 -1.06
CA LEU A 201 16.97 -24.67 0.23
C LEU A 201 17.43 -26.14 0.22
N LYS A 202 17.14 -26.89 -0.85
CA LYS A 202 17.63 -28.27 -1.04
C LYS A 202 19.15 -28.38 -1.14
N THR A 203 19.80 -27.39 -1.76
CA THR A 203 21.28 -27.35 -1.83
C THR A 203 21.89 -27.19 -0.44
N ILE A 204 21.26 -26.41 0.44
CA ILE A 204 21.71 -26.23 1.83
C ILE A 204 21.42 -27.48 2.68
N LYS A 205 20.23 -28.08 2.52
CA LYS A 205 19.80 -29.30 3.24
C LYS A 205 19.14 -30.28 2.25
N LYS A 206 19.82 -31.37 1.90
CA LYS A 206 19.36 -32.32 0.86
C LYS A 206 17.99 -32.93 1.14
N ASP A 207 17.67 -33.20 2.40
CA ASP A 207 16.39 -33.80 2.81
C ASP A 207 15.24 -32.77 2.97
N HIS A 208 15.41 -31.57 2.42
CA HIS A 208 14.42 -30.51 2.56
C HIS A 208 13.13 -30.84 1.80
N VAL A 209 12.03 -30.99 2.54
CA VAL A 209 10.71 -31.37 2.02
C VAL A 209 9.97 -30.13 1.50
N LEU A 210 9.33 -30.26 0.33
CA LEU A 210 8.40 -29.25 -0.18
C LEU A 210 7.07 -29.35 0.59
N ASP A 211 6.99 -28.62 1.70
CA ASP A 211 5.75 -28.30 2.42
C ASP A 211 5.37 -26.82 2.20
N PHE A 212 4.24 -26.38 2.74
CA PHE A 212 3.75 -25.02 2.50
C PHE A 212 4.61 -23.94 3.20
N ASP A 213 5.21 -24.23 4.37
CA ASP A 213 6.14 -23.30 5.04
C ASP A 213 7.35 -23.06 4.13
N ASN A 214 7.92 -24.15 3.65
CA ASN A 214 9.09 -24.16 2.79
C ASN A 214 8.81 -23.60 1.40
N ALA A 215 7.57 -23.73 0.90
CA ALA A 215 7.15 -23.08 -0.33
C ALA A 215 7.08 -21.56 -0.16
N ILE A 216 6.53 -21.04 0.95
CA ILE A 216 6.49 -19.60 1.23
C ILE A 216 7.90 -19.02 1.42
N ILE A 217 8.73 -19.68 2.23
CA ILE A 217 10.12 -19.26 2.48
C ILE A 217 10.95 -19.37 1.18
N GLY A 218 10.72 -20.42 0.40
CA GLY A 218 11.31 -20.60 -0.92
C GLY A 218 10.88 -19.49 -1.90
N PHE A 219 9.59 -19.15 -1.94
CA PHE A 219 9.10 -18.03 -2.74
C PHE A 219 9.85 -16.73 -2.44
N GLY A 220 9.95 -16.34 -1.16
CA GLY A 220 10.71 -15.13 -0.78
C GLY A 220 12.18 -15.19 -1.17
N THR A 221 12.85 -16.33 -0.92
CA THR A 221 14.27 -16.53 -1.26
C THR A 221 14.53 -16.47 -2.77
N GLY A 222 13.66 -17.08 -3.58
CA GLY A 222 13.78 -17.06 -5.03
C GLY A 222 13.37 -15.72 -5.63
N LEU A 223 12.39 -15.02 -5.06
CA LEU A 223 12.02 -13.67 -5.48
C LEU A 223 13.16 -12.69 -5.24
N PHE A 224 13.83 -12.76 -4.08
CA PHE A 224 15.06 -12.00 -3.83
C PHE A 224 16.13 -12.30 -4.87
N SER A 225 16.28 -13.57 -5.27
CA SER A 225 17.25 -13.95 -6.30
C SER A 225 16.91 -13.35 -7.68
N ILE A 226 15.63 -13.31 -8.06
CA ILE A 226 15.17 -12.64 -9.29
C ILE A 226 15.53 -11.16 -9.22
N ILE A 227 15.15 -10.47 -8.14
CA ILE A 227 15.41 -9.05 -7.93
C ILE A 227 16.91 -8.74 -7.97
N LEU A 228 17.73 -9.55 -7.29
CA LEU A 228 19.18 -9.34 -7.23
C LEU A 228 19.85 -9.50 -8.60
N ILE A 229 19.43 -10.49 -9.41
CA ILE A 229 20.00 -10.64 -10.76
C ILE A 229 19.47 -9.53 -11.68
N SER A 230 18.19 -9.15 -11.57
CA SER A 230 17.66 -7.98 -12.28
C SER A 230 18.40 -6.70 -11.90
N PHE A 231 18.83 -6.55 -10.64
CA PHE A 231 19.63 -5.43 -10.17
C PHE A 231 20.98 -5.39 -10.88
N ILE A 232 21.67 -6.54 -10.97
CA ILE A 232 22.97 -6.64 -11.65
C ILE A 232 22.82 -6.33 -13.14
N ILE A 233 21.80 -6.89 -13.81
CA ILE A 233 21.51 -6.64 -15.23
C ILE A 233 21.15 -5.16 -15.45
N GLY A 234 20.36 -4.57 -14.56
CA GLY A 234 19.98 -3.17 -14.61
C GLY A 234 21.15 -2.22 -14.34
N ALA A 235 22.07 -2.56 -13.44
CA ALA A 235 23.29 -1.78 -13.20
C ALA A 235 24.17 -1.69 -14.45
N LEU A 236 24.11 -2.73 -15.29
CA LEU A 236 24.78 -2.79 -16.60
C LEU A 236 23.96 -2.12 -17.73
N HIS A 237 22.79 -1.54 -17.44
CA HIS A 237 21.89 -0.92 -18.42
C HIS A 237 21.49 -1.84 -19.59
N VAL A 238 21.35 -3.14 -19.31
CA VAL A 238 20.94 -4.14 -20.32
C VAL A 238 19.67 -4.88 -19.92
N LEU A 239 18.86 -4.31 -19.03
CA LEU A 239 17.57 -4.85 -18.60
C LEU A 239 16.50 -4.56 -19.66
N THR A 240 16.59 -5.30 -20.76
CA THR A 240 15.67 -5.26 -21.90
C THR A 240 14.62 -6.38 -21.81
N ILE A 241 13.64 -6.37 -22.71
CA ILE A 241 12.67 -7.48 -22.84
C ILE A 241 13.38 -8.83 -23.03
N TYR A 242 14.48 -8.87 -23.79
CA TYR A 242 15.23 -10.10 -24.06
C TYR A 242 15.96 -10.62 -22.83
N SER A 243 16.64 -9.74 -22.08
CA SER A 243 17.32 -10.14 -20.85
C SER A 243 16.32 -10.56 -19.77
N ALA A 244 15.15 -9.92 -19.70
CA ALA A 244 14.10 -10.28 -18.75
C ALA A 244 13.58 -11.71 -19.01
N TRP A 245 13.25 -12.04 -20.26
CA TRP A 245 12.85 -13.39 -20.63
C TRP A 245 14.00 -14.41 -20.51
N ALA A 246 15.22 -14.02 -20.89
CA ALA A 246 16.40 -14.87 -20.72
C ALA A 246 16.62 -15.20 -19.23
N LEU A 247 16.41 -14.25 -18.33
CA LEU A 247 16.47 -14.47 -16.88
C LEU A 247 15.41 -15.46 -16.40
N LEU A 248 14.14 -15.28 -16.79
CA LEU A 248 13.06 -16.22 -16.44
C LEU A 248 13.35 -17.63 -16.95
N ILE A 249 13.81 -17.75 -18.20
CA ILE A 249 14.15 -19.04 -18.80
C ILE A 249 15.34 -19.67 -18.07
N ALA A 250 16.40 -18.91 -17.81
CA ALA A 250 17.59 -19.41 -17.11
C ALA A 250 17.24 -19.89 -15.69
N MET A 251 16.51 -19.09 -14.91
CA MET A 251 16.10 -19.44 -13.55
C MET A 251 15.11 -20.60 -13.52
N GLY A 252 14.16 -20.63 -14.46
CA GLY A 252 13.24 -21.76 -14.63
C GLY A 252 13.99 -23.05 -14.99
N THR A 253 15.02 -22.96 -15.84
CA THR A 253 15.86 -24.08 -16.24
C THR A 253 16.72 -24.58 -15.07
N ILE A 254 17.35 -23.69 -14.31
CA ILE A 254 18.13 -24.05 -13.11
C ILE A 254 17.22 -24.76 -12.08
N SER A 255 15.98 -24.30 -11.94
CA SER A 255 15.05 -24.80 -10.93
C SER A 255 14.06 -25.86 -11.44
N TYR A 256 14.23 -26.38 -12.66
CA TYR A 256 13.21 -27.17 -13.36
C TYR A 256 12.69 -28.38 -12.57
N LYS A 257 13.55 -29.07 -11.81
CA LYS A 257 13.15 -30.22 -10.99
C LYS A 257 12.17 -29.79 -9.89
N SER A 258 12.46 -28.68 -9.24
CA SER A 258 11.61 -28.10 -8.19
C SER A 258 10.33 -27.55 -8.78
N VAL A 259 10.39 -26.87 -9.93
CA VAL A 259 9.21 -26.39 -10.67
C VAL A 259 8.28 -27.56 -11.02
N LEU A 260 8.82 -28.65 -11.57
CA LEU A 260 8.04 -29.85 -11.89
C LEU A 260 7.46 -30.52 -10.63
N GLU A 261 8.19 -30.54 -9.52
CA GLU A 261 7.68 -31.04 -8.24
C GLU A 261 6.49 -30.18 -7.75
N ILE A 262 6.62 -28.86 -7.81
CA ILE A 262 5.58 -27.90 -7.41
C ILE A 262 4.35 -28.07 -8.30
N LEU A 263 4.50 -28.09 -9.63
CA LEU A 263 3.39 -28.29 -10.57
C LEU A 263 2.69 -29.63 -10.32
N LYS A 264 3.45 -30.71 -10.13
CA LYS A 264 2.86 -32.01 -9.79
C LYS A 264 2.07 -31.95 -8.49
N LYS A 265 2.59 -31.32 -7.44
CA LYS A 265 1.85 -31.18 -6.17
C LYS A 265 0.62 -30.28 -6.35
N LEU A 266 0.75 -29.12 -6.96
CA LEU A 266 -0.32 -28.15 -7.16
C LEU A 266 -1.52 -28.75 -7.92
N PHE A 267 -1.27 -29.45 -9.03
CA PHE A 267 -2.34 -29.98 -9.88
C PHE A 267 -2.82 -31.39 -9.49
N LYS A 268 -2.00 -32.21 -8.82
CA LYS A 268 -2.44 -33.54 -8.35
C LYS A 268 -3.09 -33.52 -6.97
N THR A 269 -2.78 -32.52 -6.15
CA THR A 269 -3.34 -32.44 -4.79
C THR A 269 -4.79 -31.99 -4.88
N SER A 270 -5.68 -32.83 -4.37
CA SER A 270 -7.06 -32.45 -4.11
C SER A 270 -7.44 -32.90 -2.72
N PHE A 271 -8.10 -32.03 -1.97
CA PHE A 271 -8.59 -32.33 -0.64
C PHE A 271 -10.09 -32.09 -0.60
N SER A 272 -10.80 -32.95 0.12
CA SER A 272 -12.22 -32.78 0.38
C SER A 272 -12.40 -32.22 1.78
N VAL A 273 -13.09 -31.09 1.89
CA VAL A 273 -13.46 -30.49 3.17
C VAL A 273 -14.90 -30.85 3.45
N GLU A 274 -15.13 -31.59 4.52
CA GLU A 274 -16.48 -31.78 5.06
C GLU A 274 -16.83 -30.61 5.97
N THR A 275 -17.97 -29.97 5.69
CA THR A 275 -18.45 -28.82 6.46
C THR A 275 -19.95 -28.91 6.67
N SER A 276 -20.44 -28.34 7.76
CA SER A 276 -21.88 -28.10 7.93
C SER A 276 -22.40 -27.22 6.80
N MET A 277 -23.66 -27.44 6.40
CA MET A 277 -24.32 -26.63 5.38
C MET A 277 -24.39 -25.15 5.78
N ALA A 278 -24.68 -24.87 7.06
CA ALA A 278 -24.68 -23.53 7.64
C ALA A 278 -23.33 -23.24 8.34
N ASN A 279 -22.28 -23.00 7.56
CA ASN A 279 -20.96 -22.61 8.07
C ASN A 279 -20.63 -21.17 7.68
N ILE A 280 -20.45 -20.30 8.68
CA ILE A 280 -20.11 -18.88 8.47
C ILE A 280 -18.80 -18.69 7.70
N ASN A 281 -17.85 -19.63 7.80
CA ASN A 281 -16.59 -19.55 7.04
C ASN A 281 -16.83 -19.58 5.52
N ILE A 282 -17.90 -20.23 5.04
CA ILE A 282 -18.25 -20.26 3.61
C ILE A 282 -18.68 -18.86 3.15
N PHE A 283 -19.46 -18.16 3.99
CA PHE A 283 -19.83 -16.78 3.74
C PHE A 283 -18.59 -15.86 3.70
N ILE A 284 -17.65 -16.01 4.66
CA ILE A 284 -16.40 -15.24 4.67
C ILE A 284 -15.59 -15.48 3.39
N ILE A 285 -15.42 -16.75 2.98
CA ILE A 285 -14.70 -17.10 1.75
C ILE A 285 -15.38 -16.52 0.51
N PHE A 286 -16.71 -16.55 0.46
CA PHE A 286 -17.47 -15.95 -0.63
C PHE A 286 -17.23 -14.45 -0.73
N VAL A 287 -17.35 -13.71 0.38
CA VAL A 287 -17.13 -12.26 0.38
C VAL A 287 -15.68 -11.93 0.01
N LEU A 288 -14.70 -12.64 0.57
CA LEU A 288 -13.30 -12.47 0.19
C LEU A 288 -13.08 -12.73 -1.30
N GLY A 289 -13.68 -13.78 -1.86
CA GLY A 289 -13.62 -14.09 -3.29
C GLY A 289 -14.19 -12.96 -4.16
N MET A 290 -15.31 -12.36 -3.77
CA MET A 290 -15.88 -11.20 -4.46
C MET A 290 -14.96 -9.99 -4.39
N VAL A 291 -14.51 -9.60 -3.19
CA VAL A 291 -13.61 -8.45 -3.01
C VAL A 291 -12.29 -8.65 -3.77
N LEU A 292 -11.69 -9.84 -3.71
CA LEU A 292 -10.50 -10.20 -4.47
C LEU A 292 -10.70 -10.00 -5.98
N THR A 293 -11.83 -10.46 -6.49
CA THR A 293 -12.15 -10.37 -7.92
C THR A 293 -12.37 -8.91 -8.35
N MET A 294 -13.08 -8.12 -7.54
CA MET A 294 -13.27 -6.69 -7.79
C MET A 294 -11.94 -5.95 -7.80
N ASN A 295 -11.07 -6.21 -6.80
CA ASN A 295 -9.73 -5.63 -6.74
C ASN A 295 -8.89 -5.97 -7.96
N PHE A 296 -8.98 -7.21 -8.44
CA PHE A 296 -8.29 -7.63 -9.64
C PHE A 296 -8.76 -6.85 -10.87
N ILE A 297 -10.08 -6.77 -11.10
CA ILE A 297 -10.66 -6.06 -12.25
C ILE A 297 -10.27 -4.58 -12.23
N ASP A 298 -10.37 -3.90 -11.08
CA ASP A 298 -10.02 -2.49 -10.99
C ASP A 298 -8.52 -2.24 -11.16
N ASN A 299 -7.65 -3.25 -11.06
CA ASN A 299 -6.22 -3.13 -11.39
C ASN A 299 -5.92 -3.34 -12.89
N ILE A 300 -6.92 -3.64 -13.72
CA ILE A 300 -6.78 -3.64 -15.19
C ILE A 300 -6.85 -2.18 -15.68
N SER A 301 -5.71 -1.50 -15.62
CA SER A 301 -5.58 -0.09 -15.99
C SER A 301 -4.45 0.13 -17.01
N PRO A 302 -4.61 1.05 -17.97
CA PRO A 302 -3.57 1.45 -18.92
C PRO A 302 -2.63 2.54 -18.38
N THR A 303 -2.86 3.04 -17.16
CA THR A 303 -2.01 4.06 -16.54
C THR A 303 -1.93 3.88 -15.02
N ALA A 304 -0.88 4.44 -14.42
CA ALA A 304 -0.67 4.45 -12.98
C ALA A 304 -1.75 5.26 -12.25
N ARG A 305 -1.98 4.95 -10.97
CA ARG A 305 -2.93 5.67 -10.11
C ARG A 305 -2.38 5.85 -8.71
N GLY A 306 -2.99 6.79 -8.01
CA GLY A 306 -2.59 7.16 -6.67
C GLY A 306 -1.40 8.11 -6.68
N TRP A 307 -1.25 8.82 -5.57
CA TRP A 307 -0.29 9.91 -5.46
C TRP A 307 1.15 9.39 -5.53
N ASP A 308 1.52 8.47 -4.63
CA ASP A 308 2.89 7.97 -4.63
C ASP A 308 3.12 7.00 -5.79
N GLY A 309 2.08 6.29 -6.24
CA GLY A 309 2.18 5.44 -7.43
C GLY A 309 2.69 6.23 -8.63
N MET A 310 2.10 7.40 -8.90
CA MET A 310 2.48 8.25 -10.03
C MET A 310 3.69 9.14 -9.77
N ASN A 311 3.92 9.60 -8.53
CA ASN A 311 5.06 10.46 -8.24
C ASN A 311 6.37 9.69 -8.00
N GLN A 312 6.28 8.45 -7.52
CA GLN A 312 7.43 7.68 -7.06
C GLN A 312 7.44 6.26 -7.63
N TYR A 313 6.54 5.38 -7.19
CA TYR A 313 6.78 3.94 -7.30
C TYR A 313 6.60 3.36 -8.72
N VAL A 314 5.46 3.65 -9.36
CA VAL A 314 5.23 3.24 -10.75
C VAL A 314 6.05 4.11 -11.71
N ASN A 315 6.31 5.37 -11.34
CA ASN A 315 7.21 6.25 -12.09
C ASN A 315 8.64 5.68 -12.14
N ILE A 316 9.21 5.24 -11.02
CA ILE A 316 10.51 4.54 -10.99
C ILE A 316 10.46 3.31 -11.90
N ALA A 317 9.38 2.51 -11.86
CA ALA A 317 9.24 1.35 -12.74
C ALA A 317 9.18 1.71 -14.24
N LYS A 318 8.50 2.82 -14.60
CA LYS A 318 8.47 3.40 -15.95
C LYS A 318 9.88 3.84 -16.37
N ARG A 319 10.57 4.61 -15.53
CA ARG A 319 11.94 5.09 -15.78
C ARG A 319 12.98 3.96 -15.93
N ILE A 320 12.84 2.86 -15.18
CA ILE A 320 13.68 1.66 -15.35
C ILE A 320 13.45 1.02 -16.73
N GLU A 321 12.22 1.04 -17.24
CA GLU A 321 11.90 0.50 -18.56
C GLU A 321 12.45 1.37 -19.69
N GLU A 322 12.33 2.69 -19.58
CA GLU A 322 12.86 3.64 -20.57
C GLU A 322 14.39 3.60 -20.66
N THR A 323 15.05 3.57 -19.51
CA THR A 323 16.53 3.56 -19.43
C THR A 323 17.13 2.17 -19.62
N ASN A 324 16.32 1.10 -19.61
CA ASN A 324 16.76 -0.30 -19.55
C ASN A 324 17.75 -0.59 -18.40
N GLY A 325 17.69 0.19 -17.31
CA GLY A 325 18.72 0.19 -16.28
C GLY A 325 18.28 0.70 -14.91
N LEU A 326 19.22 0.70 -13.97
CA LEU A 326 19.02 1.35 -12.68
C LEU A 326 19.15 2.86 -12.84
N ILE A 327 18.25 3.63 -12.23
CA ILE A 327 18.26 5.09 -12.27
C ILE A 327 18.88 5.71 -11.02
N GLN A 328 19.38 6.93 -11.12
CA GLN A 328 19.74 7.74 -9.97
C GLN A 328 18.47 8.45 -9.47
N MET A 329 17.90 8.03 -8.34
CA MET A 329 16.68 8.63 -7.77
C MET A 329 16.79 8.97 -6.28
N GLY A 330 17.88 8.53 -5.64
CA GLY A 330 17.92 8.42 -4.19
C GLY A 330 16.94 7.35 -3.69
N GLY A 331 17.08 6.97 -2.43
CA GLY A 331 16.38 5.85 -1.82
C GLY A 331 16.75 4.49 -2.41
N ASN A 332 15.95 3.48 -2.05
CA ASN A 332 16.15 2.09 -2.43
C ASN A 332 14.84 1.56 -3.01
N TYR A 333 14.88 0.86 -4.13
CA TYR A 333 13.68 0.58 -4.93
C TYR A 333 13.60 -0.88 -5.43
N TYR A 334 13.83 -1.85 -4.54
CA TYR A 334 13.81 -3.27 -4.92
C TYR A 334 12.46 -3.77 -5.44
N TRP A 335 11.34 -3.24 -4.95
CA TRP A 335 10.02 -3.70 -5.39
C TRP A 335 9.63 -3.07 -6.74
N GLU A 336 10.01 -1.82 -6.93
CA GLU A 336 9.87 -1.05 -8.16
C GLU A 336 10.73 -1.66 -9.26
N LEU A 337 11.91 -2.21 -8.93
CA LEU A 337 12.70 -3.02 -9.86
C LEU A 337 11.97 -4.29 -10.29
N LEU A 338 11.21 -4.95 -9.39
CA LEU A 338 10.35 -6.08 -9.76
C LEU A 338 9.16 -5.63 -10.62
N MET A 339 8.56 -4.47 -10.32
CA MET A 339 7.49 -3.86 -11.11
C MET A 339 7.98 -3.51 -12.52
N GLY A 340 9.13 -2.83 -12.63
CA GLY A 340 9.81 -2.48 -13.87
C GLY A 340 10.21 -3.72 -14.66
N PHE A 341 10.71 -4.78 -13.99
CA PHE A 341 10.96 -6.08 -14.63
C PHE A 341 9.69 -6.67 -15.26
N GLY A 342 8.55 -6.64 -14.55
CA GLY A 342 7.26 -7.09 -15.07
C GLY A 342 6.78 -6.27 -16.26
N LEU A 343 6.94 -4.94 -16.19
CA LEU A 343 6.66 -4.00 -17.28
C LEU A 343 7.54 -4.30 -18.49
N ILE A 344 8.86 -4.39 -18.34
CA ILE A 344 9.82 -4.67 -19.42
C ILE A 344 9.52 -6.01 -20.10
N ALA A 345 9.22 -7.05 -19.33
CA ALA A 345 8.95 -8.39 -19.86
C ALA A 345 7.69 -8.47 -20.71
N THR A 346 6.72 -7.57 -20.50
CA THR A 346 5.38 -7.65 -21.12
C THR A 346 5.00 -6.44 -21.96
N LYS A 347 5.69 -5.31 -21.77
CA LYS A 347 5.32 -3.96 -22.24
C LYS A 347 3.92 -3.52 -21.79
N TRP A 348 3.39 -4.10 -20.71
CA TRP A 348 2.07 -3.79 -20.17
C TRP A 348 2.18 -3.19 -18.78
N ILE A 349 1.87 -1.90 -18.65
CA ILE A 349 1.84 -1.21 -17.35
C ILE A 349 0.92 -1.89 -16.34
N THR A 350 -0.17 -2.49 -16.80
CA THR A 350 -1.09 -3.30 -15.98
C THR A 350 -0.38 -4.38 -15.14
N ILE A 351 0.72 -4.96 -15.64
CA ILE A 351 1.52 -5.94 -14.88
C ILE A 351 2.23 -5.27 -13.71
N ALA A 352 2.84 -4.10 -13.92
CA ALA A 352 3.46 -3.33 -12.86
C ALA A 352 2.44 -2.90 -11.79
N LEU A 353 1.24 -2.46 -12.20
CA LEU A 353 0.18 -2.07 -11.26
C LEU A 353 -0.30 -3.25 -10.41
N ASN A 354 -0.46 -4.43 -11.03
CA ASN A 354 -0.80 -5.64 -10.29
C ASN A 354 0.32 -6.06 -9.33
N LEU A 355 1.59 -5.88 -9.70
CA LEU A 355 2.74 -6.12 -8.82
C LEU A 355 2.83 -5.10 -7.67
N ALA A 356 2.39 -3.87 -7.86
CA ALA A 356 2.32 -2.85 -6.81
C ALA A 356 1.19 -3.15 -5.80
N SER A 357 -0.01 -3.48 -6.29
CA SER A 357 -1.22 -3.51 -5.46
C SER A 357 -1.81 -4.91 -5.28
N PHE A 358 -2.52 -5.44 -6.27
CA PHE A 358 -3.31 -6.67 -6.13
C PHE A 358 -2.50 -7.90 -5.71
N TYR A 359 -1.36 -8.15 -6.36
CA TYR A 359 -0.54 -9.34 -6.15
C TYR A 359 0.02 -9.42 -4.72
N PRO A 360 0.71 -8.40 -4.19
CA PRO A 360 1.19 -8.45 -2.81
C PRO A 360 0.05 -8.43 -1.78
N ALA A 361 -1.11 -7.80 -2.07
CA ALA A 361 -2.28 -7.87 -1.20
C ALA A 361 -2.80 -9.32 -1.04
N LEU A 362 -2.98 -10.01 -2.16
CA LEU A 362 -3.43 -11.41 -2.20
C LEU A 362 -2.44 -12.33 -1.48
N LEU A 363 -1.15 -12.21 -1.79
CA LEU A 363 -0.13 -13.05 -1.17
C LEU A 363 0.01 -12.76 0.33
N SER A 364 -0.10 -11.51 0.76
CA SER A 364 -0.10 -11.16 2.19
C SER A 364 -1.26 -11.82 2.91
N ALA A 365 -2.47 -11.84 2.34
CA ALA A 365 -3.61 -12.54 2.93
C ALA A 365 -3.39 -14.07 3.03
N ILE A 366 -2.82 -14.70 2.00
CA ILE A 366 -2.51 -16.14 2.01
C ILE A 366 -1.47 -16.47 3.08
N VAL A 367 -0.38 -15.71 3.14
CA VAL A 367 0.71 -15.92 4.10
C VAL A 367 0.23 -15.63 5.52
N LEU A 368 -0.55 -14.57 5.72
CA LEU A 368 -1.15 -14.22 7.00
C LEU A 368 -2.07 -15.34 7.50
N TYR A 369 -3.03 -15.80 6.68
CA TYR A 369 -3.91 -16.92 7.04
C TYR A 369 -3.11 -18.13 7.49
N TRP A 370 -2.06 -18.46 6.75
CA TRP A 370 -1.22 -19.60 7.05
C TRP A 370 -0.46 -19.43 8.37
N ILE A 371 0.16 -18.27 8.60
CA ILE A 371 0.81 -17.97 9.87
C ILE A 371 -0.20 -18.08 11.01
N LEU A 372 -1.35 -17.40 10.91
CA LEU A 372 -2.40 -17.40 11.94
C LEU A 372 -2.94 -18.80 12.24
N SER A 373 -2.99 -19.70 11.26
CA SER A 373 -3.42 -21.10 11.47
C SER A 373 -2.47 -21.91 12.37
N LYS A 374 -1.25 -21.42 12.61
CA LYS A 374 -0.28 -22.00 13.57
C LYS A 374 -0.48 -21.52 15.01
N PHE A 375 -1.25 -20.43 15.18
CA PHE A 375 -1.53 -19.79 16.47
C PHE A 375 -3.01 -19.93 16.88
N SER A 376 -3.92 -20.19 15.94
CA SER A 376 -5.36 -20.22 16.20
C SER A 376 -6.07 -21.30 15.36
N SER A 377 -7.37 -21.50 15.59
CA SER A 377 -8.17 -22.38 14.73
C SER A 377 -8.28 -21.81 13.31
N LYS A 378 -8.45 -22.68 12.31
CA LYS A 378 -8.62 -22.27 10.90
C LYS A 378 -9.76 -21.27 10.68
N SER A 379 -10.80 -21.32 11.50
CA SER A 379 -11.94 -20.38 11.44
C SER A 379 -11.55 -19.00 11.96
N THR A 380 -10.83 -18.92 13.09
CA THR A 380 -10.32 -17.64 13.61
C THR A 380 -9.27 -17.04 12.69
N ALA A 381 -8.35 -17.86 12.17
CA ALA A 381 -7.37 -17.42 11.19
C ALA A 381 -8.04 -16.82 9.95
N LEU A 382 -9.09 -17.47 9.43
CA LEU A 382 -9.87 -16.95 8.30
C LEU A 382 -10.56 -15.62 8.62
N LEU A 383 -11.18 -15.49 9.80
CA LEU A 383 -11.83 -14.25 10.23
C LEU A 383 -10.84 -13.08 10.31
N VAL A 384 -9.71 -13.27 11.00
CA VAL A 384 -8.73 -12.20 11.18
C VAL A 384 -8.05 -11.86 9.85
N THR A 385 -7.84 -12.85 8.96
CA THR A 385 -7.37 -12.58 7.60
C THR A 385 -8.41 -11.81 6.80
N ALA A 386 -9.70 -12.13 6.96
CA ALA A 386 -10.76 -11.41 6.28
C ALA A 386 -10.80 -9.94 6.70
N TRP A 387 -10.74 -9.66 8.00
CA TRP A 387 -10.57 -8.30 8.50
C TRP A 387 -9.38 -7.59 7.86
N PHE A 388 -8.20 -8.19 7.91
CA PHE A 388 -6.98 -7.59 7.37
C PHE A 388 -7.15 -7.27 5.89
N TYR A 389 -7.70 -8.19 5.08
CA TYR A 389 -7.84 -7.96 3.65
C TYR A 389 -8.95 -6.95 3.29
N THR A 390 -9.99 -6.81 4.13
CA THR A 390 -11.14 -5.96 3.85
C THR A 390 -11.14 -4.64 4.62
N MET A 391 -10.10 -4.31 5.40
CA MET A 391 -10.00 -2.99 6.03
C MET A 391 -9.80 -1.90 4.98
N PRO A 392 -10.39 -0.70 5.14
CA PRO A 392 -10.40 0.34 4.09
C PRO A 392 -9.02 0.68 3.53
N MET A 393 -8.02 0.84 4.39
CA MET A 393 -6.64 1.09 3.97
C MET A 393 -6.08 -0.02 3.07
N MET A 394 -6.39 -1.29 3.34
CA MET A 394 -5.93 -2.41 2.50
C MET A 394 -6.67 -2.49 1.17
N LEU A 395 -7.94 -2.10 1.15
CA LEU A 395 -8.66 -1.95 -0.11
C LEU A 395 -8.07 -0.81 -0.94
N PHE A 396 -7.79 0.33 -0.31
CA PHE A 396 -7.17 1.50 -0.95
C PHE A 396 -5.79 1.16 -1.57
N HIS A 397 -4.85 0.63 -0.79
CA HIS A 397 -3.54 0.20 -1.32
C HIS A 397 -3.63 -0.99 -2.29
N GLY A 398 -4.69 -1.78 -2.18
CA GLY A 398 -4.94 -2.92 -3.06
C GLY A 398 -5.50 -2.53 -4.44
N THR A 399 -6.01 -1.32 -4.63
CA THR A 399 -6.69 -0.91 -5.90
C THR A 399 -6.44 0.52 -6.35
N GLU A 400 -6.57 1.50 -5.46
CA GLU A 400 -6.56 2.93 -5.81
C GLU A 400 -5.15 3.51 -5.86
N GLU A 401 -4.24 2.92 -5.09
CA GLU A 401 -2.93 3.48 -4.84
C GLU A 401 -1.83 2.43 -5.06
N ASN A 402 -0.99 2.68 -6.06
CA ASN A 402 0.02 1.73 -6.52
C ASN A 402 1.35 1.90 -5.77
N LYS A 403 1.35 1.51 -4.49
CA LYS A 403 2.50 1.62 -3.56
C LYS A 403 3.17 0.28 -3.25
N VAL A 404 4.42 0.36 -2.77
CA VAL A 404 5.24 -0.82 -2.42
C VAL A 404 5.01 -1.37 -1.01
N ASP A 405 4.24 -0.69 -0.17
CA ASP A 405 4.06 -1.03 1.25
C ASP A 405 3.49 -2.45 1.47
N LEU A 406 2.62 -2.92 0.58
CA LEU A 406 2.09 -4.28 0.61
C LEU A 406 3.14 -5.33 0.22
N GLY A 407 4.01 -5.01 -0.74
CA GLY A 407 5.16 -5.83 -1.10
C GLY A 407 6.13 -5.96 0.08
N ASN A 408 6.42 -4.84 0.76
CA ASN A 408 7.23 -4.84 1.97
C ASN A 408 6.60 -5.69 3.09
N THR A 409 5.29 -5.57 3.28
CA THR A 409 4.52 -6.34 4.28
C THR A 409 4.57 -7.85 4.01
N LEU A 410 4.42 -8.26 2.75
CA LEU A 410 4.56 -9.65 2.34
C LEU A 410 5.93 -10.21 2.72
N ILE A 411 7.02 -9.53 2.34
CA ILE A 411 8.38 -9.98 2.65
C ILE A 411 8.62 -10.01 4.16
N ALA A 412 8.09 -9.05 4.92
CA ALA A 412 8.18 -9.04 6.37
C ALA A 412 7.48 -10.25 7.01
N MET A 413 6.31 -10.65 6.51
CA MET A 413 5.61 -11.85 6.97
C MET A 413 6.39 -13.14 6.65
N ILE A 414 7.03 -13.23 5.48
CA ILE A 414 7.90 -14.35 5.13
C ILE A 414 9.14 -14.39 6.04
N GLY A 415 9.74 -13.22 6.31
CA GLY A 415 10.84 -13.07 7.25
C GLY A 415 10.47 -13.54 8.66
N PHE A 416 9.29 -13.16 9.16
CA PHE A 416 8.77 -13.63 10.45
C PHE A 416 8.54 -15.14 10.46
N LEU A 417 7.95 -15.71 9.41
CA LEU A 417 7.73 -17.16 9.31
C LEU A 417 9.07 -17.92 9.36
N SER A 418 10.08 -17.44 8.62
CA SER A 418 11.43 -18.01 8.65
C SER A 418 12.07 -17.89 10.04
N LEU A 419 11.96 -16.71 10.68
CA LEU A 419 12.45 -16.47 12.03
C LEU A 419 11.81 -17.43 13.03
N TYR A 420 10.47 -17.49 13.04
CA TYR A 420 9.69 -18.32 13.95
C TYR A 420 10.02 -19.80 13.80
N LYS A 421 10.13 -20.29 12.56
CA LYS A 421 10.52 -21.68 12.26
C LYS A 421 11.97 -21.95 12.69
N GLY A 422 12.90 -21.03 12.42
CA GLY A 422 14.30 -21.15 12.82
C GLY A 422 14.50 -21.19 14.33
N LEU A 423 13.81 -20.32 15.08
CA LEU A 423 13.85 -20.30 16.54
C LEU A 423 13.15 -21.50 17.19
N SER A 424 12.27 -22.19 16.46
CA SER A 424 11.59 -23.40 16.92
C SER A 424 12.31 -24.70 16.54
N SER A 425 13.33 -24.63 15.67
CA SER A 425 14.05 -25.81 15.22
C SER A 425 15.05 -26.32 16.27
N ASN A 426 15.09 -27.64 16.43
CA ASN A 426 16.08 -28.33 17.27
C ASN A 426 17.38 -28.64 16.49
N ASP A 427 17.35 -28.60 15.16
CA ASP A 427 18.53 -28.78 14.31
C ASP A 427 19.25 -27.43 14.16
N ARG A 428 20.49 -27.34 14.67
CA ARG A 428 21.29 -26.12 14.64
C ARG A 428 21.54 -25.62 13.21
N LYS A 429 21.73 -26.51 12.24
CA LYS A 429 21.98 -26.10 10.85
C LYS A 429 20.74 -25.47 10.24
N GLU A 430 19.58 -26.09 10.45
CA GLU A 430 18.29 -25.55 10.01
C GLU A 430 17.95 -24.24 10.72
N GLN A 431 18.18 -24.16 12.04
CA GLN A 431 18.03 -22.92 12.81
C GLN A 431 18.84 -21.78 12.19
N LEU A 432 20.16 -21.95 12.01
CA LEU A 432 21.01 -20.88 11.47
C LEU A 432 20.66 -20.54 10.02
N THR A 433 20.27 -21.52 9.21
CA THR A 433 19.83 -21.30 7.83
C THR A 433 18.58 -20.42 7.78
N LEU A 434 17.57 -20.75 8.58
CA LEU A 434 16.31 -20.01 8.63
C LEU A 434 16.47 -18.62 9.27
N LEU A 435 17.40 -18.47 10.21
CA LEU A 435 17.79 -17.15 10.74
C LEU A 435 18.50 -16.30 9.68
N GLY A 436 19.38 -16.90 8.87
CA GLY A 436 20.02 -16.23 7.73
C GLY A 436 18.98 -15.79 6.69
N ILE A 437 18.01 -16.65 6.37
CA ILE A 437 16.92 -16.28 5.45
C ILE A 437 16.02 -15.19 6.05
N ALA A 438 15.72 -15.24 7.35
CA ALA A 438 15.00 -14.16 8.02
C ALA A 438 15.77 -12.84 7.91
N GLY A 439 17.10 -12.86 8.10
CA GLY A 439 17.98 -11.72 7.87
C GLY A 439 17.90 -11.19 6.46
N LEU A 440 18.05 -12.07 5.47
CA LEU A 440 17.97 -11.74 4.04
C LEU A 440 16.62 -11.12 3.67
N MET A 441 15.51 -11.66 4.18
CA MET A 441 14.17 -11.06 4.00
C MET A 441 14.07 -9.67 4.66
N SER A 442 14.61 -9.48 5.87
CA SER A 442 14.61 -8.18 6.53
C SER A 442 15.49 -7.14 5.80
N GLY A 443 16.61 -7.56 5.21
CA GLY A 443 17.43 -6.69 4.36
C GLY A 443 16.78 -6.37 3.02
N LEU A 444 16.03 -7.32 2.43
CA LEU A 444 15.15 -7.05 1.29
C LEU A 444 14.07 -6.02 1.65
N CYS A 445 13.40 -6.16 2.80
CA CYS A 445 12.45 -5.15 3.30
C CYS A 445 13.09 -3.76 3.42
N LEU A 446 14.35 -3.68 3.89
CA LEU A 446 15.09 -2.42 3.99
C LEU A 446 15.35 -1.79 2.60
N GLY A 447 15.67 -2.62 1.60
CA GLY A 447 15.85 -2.17 0.22
C GLY A 447 14.55 -1.91 -0.56
N ILE A 448 13.38 -2.23 0.01
CA ILE A 448 12.07 -1.76 -0.46
C ILE A 448 11.70 -0.45 0.25
N LYS A 449 11.94 -0.38 1.57
CA LYS A 449 11.62 0.79 2.38
C LYS A 449 12.51 0.88 3.62
N ILE A 450 13.16 2.03 3.80
CA ILE A 450 14.13 2.24 4.88
C ILE A 450 13.48 2.14 6.27
N THR A 451 12.18 2.45 6.39
CA THR A 451 11.41 2.30 7.65
C THR A 451 11.36 0.85 8.15
N SER A 452 11.67 -0.14 7.30
CA SER A 452 11.81 -1.55 7.68
C SER A 452 12.97 -1.82 8.65
N LEU A 453 13.81 -0.83 8.97
CA LEU A 453 14.78 -0.93 10.07
C LEU A 453 14.08 -1.28 11.40
N ILE A 454 12.84 -0.81 11.60
CA ILE A 454 11.99 -1.17 12.75
C ILE A 454 11.80 -2.70 12.85
N LEU A 455 11.63 -3.39 11.72
CA LEU A 455 11.47 -4.83 11.66
C LEU A 455 12.76 -5.56 12.09
N ILE A 456 13.92 -5.12 11.62
CA ILE A 456 15.23 -5.69 11.96
C ILE A 456 15.43 -5.62 13.49
N PHE A 457 15.21 -4.46 14.08
CA PHE A 457 15.31 -4.24 15.53
C PHE A 457 14.31 -5.08 16.34
N THR A 458 13.08 -5.21 15.83
CA THR A 458 12.07 -6.10 16.41
C THR A 458 12.52 -7.56 16.41
N PHE A 459 13.09 -8.04 15.30
CA PHE A 459 13.58 -9.43 15.21
C PHE A 459 14.80 -9.68 16.11
N ILE A 460 15.72 -8.71 16.25
CA ILE A 460 16.83 -8.79 17.21
C ILE A 460 16.29 -8.98 18.63
N THR A 461 15.27 -8.22 19.01
CA THR A 461 14.61 -8.35 20.32
C THR A 461 14.01 -9.74 20.53
N ILE A 462 13.34 -10.30 19.51
CA ILE A 462 12.76 -11.66 19.56
C ILE A 462 13.86 -12.74 19.66
N ILE A 463 14.95 -12.62 18.89
CA ILE A 463 16.10 -13.54 18.94
C ILE A 463 16.70 -13.55 20.34
N LEU A 464 16.99 -12.37 20.90
CA LEU A 464 17.55 -12.24 22.25
C LEU A 464 16.60 -12.78 23.31
N TYR A 465 15.29 -12.52 23.19
CA TYR A 465 14.29 -13.11 24.08
C TYR A 465 14.31 -14.65 24.04
N LYS A 466 14.46 -15.27 22.86
CA LYS A 466 14.48 -16.74 22.77
C LYS A 466 15.59 -17.35 23.63
N TYR A 467 16.77 -16.74 23.63
CA TYR A 467 17.92 -17.27 24.36
C TYR A 467 18.03 -16.80 25.82
N PHE A 468 17.75 -15.52 26.08
CA PHE A 468 17.94 -14.91 27.40
C PHE A 468 16.64 -14.56 28.12
N LYS A 469 15.47 -14.95 27.57
CA LYS A 469 14.13 -14.68 28.12
C LYS A 469 13.95 -13.20 28.42
N LYS A 470 13.38 -12.84 29.58
CA LYS A 470 13.08 -11.45 29.96
C LYS A 470 14.30 -10.53 29.85
N THR A 471 15.49 -10.98 30.25
CA THR A 471 16.70 -10.17 30.13
C THR A 471 17.12 -9.92 28.68
N GLY A 472 16.85 -10.88 27.79
CA GLY A 472 17.07 -10.71 26.35
C GLY A 472 16.09 -9.74 25.71
N ALA A 473 14.80 -9.81 26.10
CA ALA A 473 13.80 -8.86 25.65
C ALA A 473 14.16 -7.42 26.04
N VAL A 474 14.56 -7.20 27.31
CA VAL A 474 15.00 -5.88 27.77
C VAL A 474 16.25 -5.43 27.01
N ALA A 475 17.27 -6.28 26.90
CA ALA A 475 18.49 -5.91 26.19
C ALA A 475 18.23 -5.57 24.71
N GLY A 476 17.43 -6.38 24.01
CA GLY A 476 17.08 -6.13 22.61
C GLY A 476 16.27 -4.86 22.41
N PHE A 477 15.30 -4.59 23.28
CA PHE A 477 14.54 -3.35 23.24
C PHE A 477 15.43 -2.12 23.48
N LEU A 478 16.28 -2.17 24.51
CA LEU A 478 17.24 -1.08 24.80
C LEU A 478 18.21 -0.85 23.65
N PHE A 479 18.73 -1.92 23.03
CA PHE A 479 19.57 -1.84 21.83
C PHE A 479 18.84 -1.11 20.70
N SER A 480 17.62 -1.54 20.42
CA SER A 480 16.78 -0.99 19.34
C SER A 480 16.50 0.49 19.54
N LEU A 481 16.07 0.87 20.75
CA LEU A 481 15.83 2.26 21.11
C LEU A 481 17.11 3.09 21.03
N SER A 482 18.21 2.58 21.59
CA SER A 482 19.49 3.29 21.57
C SER A 482 20.00 3.59 20.18
N ALA A 483 19.85 2.65 19.23
CA ALA A 483 20.29 2.84 17.85
C ALA A 483 19.54 3.98 17.16
N LEU A 484 18.23 4.12 17.40
CA LEU A 484 17.41 5.20 16.85
C LEU A 484 17.71 6.56 17.49
N LEU A 485 17.95 6.59 18.80
CA LEU A 485 18.32 7.81 19.52
C LEU A 485 19.70 8.33 19.08
N ILE A 486 20.67 7.44 18.87
CA ILE A 486 22.01 7.81 18.39
C ILE A 486 21.97 8.30 16.95
N ALA A 487 21.12 7.71 16.11
CA ALA A 487 20.96 8.12 14.71
C ALA A 487 20.11 9.39 14.53
N GLU A 488 19.64 10.01 15.63
CA GLU A 488 18.74 11.17 15.63
C GLU A 488 17.49 10.95 14.76
N LYS A 489 17.01 9.70 14.71
CA LYS A 489 15.84 9.29 13.90
C LYS A 489 14.55 9.18 14.71
N ALA A 490 14.56 9.49 16.00
CA ALA A 490 13.36 9.53 16.81
C ALA A 490 12.73 10.93 16.71
N ILE A 491 11.70 11.07 15.87
CA ILE A 491 11.11 12.37 15.53
C ILE A 491 10.39 13.01 16.73
N ILE A 492 9.86 12.20 17.67
CA ILE A 492 9.37 12.67 18.98
C ILE A 492 10.33 13.65 19.68
N ILE A 493 11.63 13.47 19.46
CA ILE A 493 12.66 14.31 20.07
C ILE A 493 12.47 15.78 19.69
N ASN A 494 12.07 16.04 18.45
CA ASN A 494 11.91 17.40 17.93
C ASN A 494 10.73 18.14 18.59
N GLU A 495 9.76 17.41 19.15
CA GLU A 495 8.64 18.00 19.90
C GLU A 495 8.98 18.26 21.37
N LEU A 496 10.05 17.67 21.89
CA LEU A 496 10.43 17.80 23.30
C LEU A 496 11.37 19.00 23.47
N PRO A 497 11.19 19.83 24.51
CA PRO A 497 12.07 20.98 24.79
C PRO A 497 13.40 20.52 25.42
N ILE A 498 14.06 19.53 24.81
CA ILE A 498 15.29 18.89 25.27
C ILE A 498 16.29 18.93 24.13
N PRO A 499 17.52 19.47 24.34
CA PRO A 499 18.56 19.49 23.32
C PRO A 499 18.85 18.11 22.71
N GLN A 500 18.99 18.03 21.39
CA GLN A 500 19.23 16.77 20.66
C GLN A 500 20.46 16.00 21.16
N GLU A 501 21.54 16.70 21.54
CA GLU A 501 22.77 16.11 22.10
C GLU A 501 22.53 15.23 23.35
N ILE A 502 21.52 15.58 24.16
CA ILE A 502 21.15 14.81 25.34
C ILE A 502 20.58 13.45 24.92
N PHE A 503 19.82 13.38 23.84
CA PHE A 503 19.26 12.12 23.34
C PHE A 503 20.33 11.19 22.77
N GLY A 504 21.32 11.72 22.04
CA GLY A 504 22.48 10.95 21.61
C GLY A 504 23.26 10.36 22.79
N THR A 505 23.41 11.14 23.88
CA THR A 505 24.04 10.70 25.13
C THR A 505 23.21 9.62 25.84
N VAL A 506 21.91 9.83 26.00
CA VAL A 506 20.99 8.84 26.59
C VAL A 506 21.01 7.55 25.76
N GLY A 507 20.93 7.66 24.43
CA GLY A 507 21.06 6.54 23.50
C GLY A 507 22.35 5.76 23.75
N SER A 508 23.48 6.44 23.85
CA SER A 508 24.79 5.82 24.13
C SER A 508 24.82 5.07 25.47
N ILE A 509 24.23 5.64 26.52
CA ILE A 509 24.11 4.97 27.83
C ILE A 509 23.24 3.71 27.72
N LEU A 510 22.08 3.80 27.07
CA LEU A 510 21.17 2.66 26.88
C LEU A 510 21.83 1.56 26.03
N MET A 511 22.62 1.92 25.02
CA MET A 511 23.41 1.00 24.21
C MET A 511 24.41 0.24 25.09
N LEU A 512 25.17 0.96 25.93
CA LEU A 512 26.14 0.37 26.86
C LEU A 512 25.46 -0.62 27.82
N VAL A 513 24.32 -0.24 28.40
CA VAL A 513 23.53 -1.11 29.28
C VAL A 513 23.08 -2.38 28.54
N SER A 514 22.59 -2.24 27.31
CA SER A 514 22.19 -3.39 26.49
C SER A 514 23.35 -4.35 26.25
N ILE A 515 24.51 -3.84 25.82
CA ILE A 515 25.72 -4.62 25.57
C ILE A 515 26.16 -5.35 26.83
N ILE A 516 26.19 -4.67 27.99
CA ILE A 516 26.53 -5.28 29.28
C ILE A 516 25.58 -6.44 29.60
N LEU A 517 24.26 -6.27 29.41
CA LEU A 517 23.28 -7.33 29.67
C LEU A 517 23.48 -8.55 28.76
N ILE A 518 23.78 -8.32 27.48
CA ILE A 518 24.05 -9.39 26.50
C ILE A 518 25.33 -10.14 26.88
N ILE A 519 26.41 -9.41 27.17
CA ILE A 519 27.71 -9.99 27.55
C ILE A 519 27.57 -10.80 28.85
N TRP A 520 26.98 -10.20 29.89
CA TRP A 520 26.75 -10.86 31.17
C TRP A 520 25.97 -12.16 31.03
N LYS A 521 24.89 -12.16 30.23
CA LYS A 521 24.09 -13.37 30.00
C LYS A 521 24.81 -14.43 29.20
N THR A 522 25.58 -14.01 28.19
CA THR A 522 26.41 -14.91 27.38
C THR A 522 27.42 -15.66 28.25
N PHE A 523 28.14 -14.94 29.12
CA PHE A 523 29.09 -15.54 30.05
C PHE A 523 28.41 -16.41 31.10
N LYS A 524 27.31 -15.94 31.71
CA LYS A 524 26.57 -16.71 32.72
C LYS A 524 26.01 -18.04 32.19
N GLN A 525 25.63 -18.10 30.91
CA GLN A 525 25.12 -19.31 30.28
C GLN A 525 26.21 -20.16 29.60
N HIS A 526 27.47 -19.71 29.58
CA HIS A 526 28.58 -20.36 28.86
C HIS A 526 28.24 -20.75 27.41
N SER A 527 27.48 -19.93 26.71
CA SER A 527 26.97 -20.24 25.37
C SER A 527 27.00 -19.03 24.45
N PHE A 528 27.82 -19.09 23.41
CA PHE A 528 27.92 -18.09 22.35
C PHE A 528 26.85 -18.22 21.26
N LYS A 529 25.95 -19.21 21.38
CA LYS A 529 24.86 -19.42 20.40
C LYS A 529 24.05 -18.15 20.10
N PRO A 530 23.67 -17.31 21.09
CA PRO A 530 22.86 -16.11 20.83
C PRO A 530 23.60 -15.10 19.96
N LEU A 531 24.91 -14.90 20.21
CA LEU A 531 25.75 -14.00 19.43
C LEU A 531 25.94 -14.50 17.99
N ILE A 532 26.14 -15.81 17.81
CA ILE A 532 26.22 -16.40 16.46
C ILE A 532 24.89 -16.24 15.72
N SER A 533 23.76 -16.48 16.38
CA SER A 533 22.42 -16.30 15.78
C SER A 533 22.16 -14.86 15.37
N LEU A 534 22.55 -13.88 16.21
CA LEU A 534 22.47 -12.46 15.88
C LEU A 534 23.40 -12.09 14.73
N LEU A 535 24.65 -12.57 14.74
CA LEU A 535 25.62 -12.32 13.68
C LEU A 535 25.12 -12.86 12.34
N ILE A 536 24.60 -14.09 12.30
CA ILE A 536 24.05 -14.69 11.07
C ILE A 536 22.85 -13.89 10.57
N PHE A 537 21.90 -13.54 11.45
CA PHE A 537 20.74 -12.74 11.06
C PHE A 537 21.17 -11.37 10.49
N THR A 538 22.00 -10.62 11.21
CA THR A 538 22.44 -9.28 10.81
C THR A 538 23.34 -9.29 9.57
N ALA A 539 24.27 -10.24 9.45
CA ALA A 539 25.15 -10.35 8.29
C ALA A 539 24.36 -10.63 7.00
N PHE A 540 23.31 -11.45 7.06
CA PHE A 540 22.46 -11.70 5.89
C PHE A 540 21.52 -10.53 5.58
N ALA A 541 21.07 -9.78 6.60
CA ALA A 541 20.35 -8.52 6.36
C ALA A 541 21.22 -7.49 5.65
N ILE A 542 22.46 -7.31 6.10
CA ILE A 542 23.43 -6.42 5.44
C ILE A 542 23.73 -6.92 4.03
N THR A 543 24.01 -8.22 3.86
CA THR A 543 24.27 -8.80 2.53
C THR A 543 23.14 -8.53 1.54
N ALA A 544 21.88 -8.61 1.98
CA ALA A 544 20.74 -8.36 1.10
C ALA A 544 20.57 -6.87 0.73
N PHE A 545 20.98 -5.96 1.61
CA PHE A 545 20.92 -4.51 1.37
C PHE A 545 22.18 -3.95 0.68
N MET A 546 23.30 -4.68 0.75
CA MET A 546 24.61 -4.26 0.25
C MET A 546 24.63 -3.78 -1.22
N PRO A 547 23.86 -4.36 -2.17
CA PRO A 547 23.82 -3.84 -3.54
C PRO A 547 23.44 -2.34 -3.61
N TRP A 548 22.50 -1.88 -2.78
CA TRP A 548 22.14 -0.47 -2.70
C TRP A 548 23.25 0.37 -2.08
N MET A 549 23.87 -0.09 -0.99
CA MET A 549 25.01 0.62 -0.39
C MET A 549 26.14 0.83 -1.40
N ILE A 550 26.43 -0.20 -2.22
CA ILE A 550 27.45 -0.12 -3.27
C ILE A 550 27.04 0.88 -4.36
N LYS A 551 25.79 0.81 -4.85
CA LYS A 551 25.30 1.75 -5.86
C LYS A 551 25.34 3.19 -5.36
N ASN A 552 24.78 3.45 -4.17
CA ASN A 552 24.74 4.79 -3.59
C ASN A 552 26.15 5.36 -3.38
N TYR A 553 27.09 4.53 -2.89
CA TYR A 553 28.50 4.92 -2.80
C TYR A 553 29.10 5.21 -4.18
N SER A 554 28.79 4.41 -5.21
CA SER A 554 29.32 4.64 -6.56
C SER A 554 28.79 5.93 -7.21
N GLU A 555 27.61 6.39 -6.78
CA GLU A 555 26.98 7.61 -7.28
C GLU A 555 27.47 8.86 -6.56
N GLY A 556 27.63 8.83 -5.23
CA GLY A 556 28.02 10.02 -4.46
C GLY A 556 29.43 10.04 -3.87
N GLY A 557 30.11 8.90 -3.80
CA GLY A 557 31.49 8.80 -3.34
C GLY A 557 31.70 8.90 -1.83
N SER A 558 30.65 8.96 -0.99
CA SER A 558 30.76 9.07 0.46
C SER A 558 30.39 7.78 1.21
N PHE A 559 31.13 7.50 2.28
CA PHE A 559 30.80 6.45 3.25
C PHE A 559 29.88 6.94 4.38
N SER A 560 29.29 8.14 4.25
CA SER A 560 28.36 8.64 5.25
C SER A 560 27.14 7.71 5.36
N GLN A 561 26.61 7.55 6.58
CA GLN A 561 25.42 6.72 6.80
C GLN A 561 24.22 7.22 5.98
N ALA A 562 24.07 8.54 5.85
CA ALA A 562 22.98 9.14 5.08
C ALA A 562 23.08 8.76 3.60
N GLU A 563 24.25 8.95 2.98
CA GLU A 563 24.41 8.67 1.55
C GLU A 563 24.31 7.18 1.24
N LEU A 564 24.88 6.30 2.07
CA LEU A 564 24.76 4.85 1.88
C LEU A 564 23.31 4.35 1.95
N LEU A 565 22.46 4.99 2.76
CA LEU A 565 21.06 4.59 2.93
C LEU A 565 20.10 5.27 1.94
N PHE A 566 20.34 6.54 1.62
CA PHE A 566 19.41 7.41 0.88
C PHE A 566 19.92 7.84 -0.49
N GLY A 567 21.18 7.61 -0.85
CA GLY A 567 21.74 8.00 -2.16
C GLY A 567 21.61 9.50 -2.47
N ILE A 568 21.72 9.84 -3.75
CA ILE A 568 21.57 11.21 -4.27
C ILE A 568 20.19 11.39 -4.88
N ASN A 569 19.47 12.43 -4.47
CA ASN A 569 18.20 12.82 -5.08
C ASN A 569 18.48 13.61 -6.39
N PRO A 570 17.93 13.19 -7.54
CA PRO A 570 18.19 13.80 -8.85
C PRO A 570 17.45 15.11 -9.13
N GLN A 571 16.52 15.53 -8.26
CA GLN A 571 15.75 16.75 -8.48
C GLN A 571 16.67 17.97 -8.70
N PRO A 572 16.24 18.98 -9.48
CA PRO A 572 17.00 20.21 -9.66
C PRO A 572 17.46 20.81 -8.32
N ILE A 573 18.71 21.27 -8.25
CA ILE A 573 19.23 21.95 -7.08
C ILE A 573 18.89 23.43 -7.20
N ILE A 574 18.31 24.00 -6.14
CA ILE A 574 18.08 25.44 -6.05
C ILE A 574 19.36 26.08 -5.53
N ASP A 575 20.15 26.62 -6.45
CA ASP A 575 21.42 27.29 -6.15
C ASP A 575 21.19 28.76 -5.79
N TYR A 576 20.96 29.02 -4.50
CA TYR A 576 20.79 30.39 -4.00
C TYR A 576 22.06 31.25 -4.19
N GLU A 577 23.26 30.65 -4.21
CA GLU A 577 24.50 31.40 -4.39
C GLU A 577 24.62 32.00 -5.79
N SER A 578 24.00 31.35 -6.79
CA SER A 578 23.93 31.87 -8.16
C SER A 578 23.09 33.16 -8.27
N LEU A 579 22.16 33.37 -7.34
CA LEU A 579 21.29 34.54 -7.29
C LEU A 579 22.03 35.70 -6.62
N THR A 580 22.66 36.56 -7.43
CA THR A 580 23.48 37.68 -6.94
C THR A 580 22.85 39.04 -7.20
N GLY A 581 23.33 40.08 -6.51
CA GLY A 581 22.90 41.46 -6.72
C GLY A 581 21.42 41.66 -6.40
N GLU A 582 20.63 42.11 -7.38
CA GLU A 582 19.19 42.34 -7.22
C GLU A 582 18.37 41.05 -7.02
N LEU A 583 18.93 39.88 -7.34
CA LEU A 583 18.26 38.59 -7.21
C LEU A 583 18.54 37.89 -5.88
N ALA A 584 19.49 38.39 -5.09
CA ALA A 584 19.95 37.74 -3.87
C ALA A 584 18.81 37.56 -2.85
N ILE A 585 18.90 36.51 -2.05
CA ILE A 585 17.91 36.13 -1.04
C ILE A 585 18.57 36.18 0.33
N ASP A 586 17.84 36.69 1.32
CA ASP A 586 18.23 36.54 2.71
C ASP A 586 17.77 35.17 3.22
N GLU A 587 18.62 34.15 3.08
CA GLU A 587 18.32 32.78 3.52
C GLU A 587 17.93 32.70 5.00
N ALA A 588 18.39 33.63 5.84
CA ALA A 588 18.02 33.66 7.26
C ALA A 588 16.54 34.00 7.49
N SER A 589 15.85 34.54 6.47
CA SER A 589 14.41 34.82 6.49
C SER A 589 13.56 33.64 6.00
N CYS A 590 14.17 32.60 5.44
CA CYS A 590 13.47 31.44 4.91
C CYS A 590 13.15 30.43 6.03
N ALA A 591 11.86 30.18 6.23
CA ALA A 591 11.37 29.18 7.18
C ALA A 591 10.84 27.96 6.43
N GLU A 592 11.44 26.79 6.68
CA GLU A 592 10.92 25.49 6.20
C GLU A 592 9.87 24.97 7.19
N THR A 593 8.59 25.12 6.86
CA THR A 593 7.47 24.70 7.71
C THR A 593 6.76 23.47 7.18
N GLY A 594 6.95 23.11 5.92
CA GLY A 594 6.25 22.04 5.22
C GLY A 594 6.43 20.65 5.83
N THR A 595 7.61 20.36 6.37
CA THR A 595 7.87 19.08 7.05
C THR A 595 7.03 18.94 8.32
N GLU A 596 6.91 20.00 9.12
CA GLU A 596 6.06 20.01 10.32
C GLU A 596 4.58 19.93 9.90
N GLU A 597 4.18 20.72 8.91
CA GLU A 597 2.82 20.72 8.33
C GLU A 597 2.41 19.31 7.83
N GLU A 598 3.34 18.55 7.24
CA GLU A 598 3.09 17.20 6.73
C GLU A 598 3.08 16.11 7.81
N LEU A 599 3.90 16.24 8.83
CA LEU A 599 4.04 15.19 9.83
C LEU A 599 2.97 15.32 10.92
N ASP A 600 2.66 16.55 11.33
CA ASP A 600 1.69 16.80 12.40
C ASP A 600 0.26 16.48 11.99
N ARG A 601 -0.05 16.55 10.68
CA ARG A 601 -1.37 16.16 10.18
C ARG A 601 -1.70 14.68 10.43
N TYR A 602 -0.74 13.77 10.64
CA TYR A 602 -1.04 12.37 10.93
C TYR A 602 -1.21 12.07 12.41
N ILE A 603 -0.39 12.70 13.26
CA ILE A 603 -0.40 12.44 14.70
C ILE A 603 -1.35 13.37 15.47
N GLY A 604 -1.65 14.53 14.91
CA GLY A 604 -2.54 15.54 15.46
C GLY A 604 -1.83 16.73 16.09
N TYR A 605 -2.57 17.84 16.20
CA TYR A 605 -2.06 19.16 16.61
C TYR A 605 -2.21 19.45 18.12
N ASP A 606 -2.34 18.43 18.98
CA ASP A 606 -2.47 18.66 20.44
C ASP A 606 -1.10 19.03 21.03
N SER A 607 -1.00 20.23 21.60
CA SER A 607 0.23 20.77 22.18
C SER A 607 0.73 19.98 23.41
N ASN A 608 -0.13 19.16 24.02
CA ASN A 608 0.29 18.26 25.10
C ASN A 608 0.75 16.93 24.50
N THR A 609 2.06 16.78 24.32
CA THR A 609 2.72 15.57 23.81
C THR A 609 2.21 14.31 24.50
N LEU A 610 2.18 14.26 25.85
CA LEU A 610 1.75 13.06 26.56
C LEU A 610 0.30 12.67 26.23
N LYS A 611 -0.61 13.65 26.20
CA LYS A 611 -2.02 13.42 25.83
C LYS A 611 -2.12 12.95 24.38
N LYS A 612 -1.45 13.64 23.46
CA LYS A 612 -1.39 13.30 22.03
C LYS A 612 -1.05 11.83 21.83
N TYR A 613 0.05 11.35 22.39
CA TYR A 613 0.49 9.96 22.25
C TYR A 613 -0.39 8.95 23.00
N LEU A 614 -0.98 9.30 24.14
CA LEU A 614 -1.87 8.41 24.90
C LEU A 614 -3.23 8.20 24.21
N THR A 615 -3.79 9.24 23.59
CA THR A 615 -5.08 9.16 22.88
C THR A 615 -4.93 8.78 21.42
N PHE A 616 -3.71 8.79 20.87
CA PHE A 616 -3.45 8.47 19.46
C PHE A 616 -4.08 7.16 18.96
N PRO A 617 -4.04 6.00 19.68
CA PRO A 617 -4.71 4.79 19.21
C PRO A 617 -6.22 4.95 19.01
N TRP A 618 -6.87 5.79 19.82
CA TRP A 618 -8.27 6.14 19.64
C TRP A 618 -8.45 6.99 18.39
N HIS A 619 -7.69 8.08 18.27
CA HIS A 619 -7.82 9.02 17.16
C HIS A 619 -7.52 8.39 15.81
N LEU A 620 -6.50 7.55 15.73
CA LEU A 620 -6.17 6.80 14.53
C LEU A 620 -7.28 5.79 14.15
N THR A 621 -7.97 5.20 15.15
CA THR A 621 -9.10 4.30 14.89
C THR A 621 -10.35 5.06 14.44
N MET A 622 -10.61 6.23 15.05
CA MET A 622 -11.79 7.05 14.75
C MET A 622 -11.60 7.95 13.53
N ASN A 623 -10.37 8.09 13.04
CA ASN A 623 -10.02 8.93 11.91
C ASN A 623 -10.50 10.40 12.13
N ASP A 624 -10.42 10.88 13.37
CA ASP A 624 -11.08 12.10 13.83
C ASP A 624 -10.17 13.33 13.96
N ILE A 625 -8.85 13.12 14.03
CA ILE A 625 -7.84 14.17 14.09
C ILE A 625 -6.95 14.15 12.85
N GLY A 626 -6.67 15.33 12.30
CA GLY A 626 -5.70 15.51 11.23
C GLY A 626 -6.18 14.97 9.88
N VAL A 627 -5.32 14.20 9.21
CA VAL A 627 -5.56 13.57 7.93
C VAL A 627 -6.68 12.55 8.04
N ARG A 628 -7.72 12.74 7.21
CA ARG A 628 -8.85 11.82 7.13
C ARG A 628 -8.91 11.15 5.78
N GLY A 629 -9.29 9.88 5.79
CA GLY A 629 -9.55 9.14 4.56
C GLY A 629 -9.31 7.65 4.67
N LEU A 630 -9.64 6.97 3.59
CA LEU A 630 -9.57 5.51 3.46
C LEU A 630 -8.14 4.98 3.63
N TYR A 631 -7.15 5.77 3.23
CA TYR A 631 -5.74 5.42 3.24
C TYR A 631 -5.11 5.41 4.63
N VAL A 632 -5.80 5.94 5.65
CA VAL A 632 -5.38 5.84 7.06
C VAL A 632 -6.32 4.98 7.92
N ASP A 633 -7.50 4.61 7.41
CA ASP A 633 -8.49 3.83 8.16
C ASP A 633 -8.17 2.32 8.14
N PHE A 634 -7.73 1.81 9.29
CA PHE A 634 -7.44 0.40 9.52
C PHE A 634 -8.57 -0.35 10.26
N GLY A 635 -9.70 0.32 10.49
CA GLY A 635 -10.90 -0.23 11.10
C GLY A 635 -10.87 -0.36 12.62
N TRP A 636 -12.04 -0.59 13.20
CA TRP A 636 -12.25 -0.65 14.66
C TRP A 636 -11.76 -1.92 15.35
N LEU A 637 -11.49 -3.00 14.60
CA LEU A 637 -11.26 -4.33 15.16
C LEU A 637 -10.04 -4.41 16.10
N PRO A 638 -8.86 -3.81 15.79
CA PRO A 638 -7.72 -3.85 16.70
C PRO A 638 -8.05 -3.20 18.04
N LEU A 639 -8.61 -2.00 18.05
CA LEU A 639 -8.92 -1.29 19.29
C LEU A 639 -10.01 -2.00 20.10
N ALA A 640 -11.06 -2.48 19.43
CA ALA A 640 -12.15 -3.20 20.09
C ALA A 640 -11.70 -4.53 20.69
N LEU A 641 -11.00 -5.37 19.91
CA LEU A 641 -10.68 -6.74 20.33
C LEU A 641 -9.41 -6.83 21.17
N LEU A 642 -8.36 -6.07 20.87
CA LEU A 642 -7.12 -6.14 21.64
C LEU A 642 -7.34 -5.71 23.08
N ILE A 643 -8.13 -4.65 23.32
CA ILE A 643 -8.43 -4.15 24.66
C ILE A 643 -9.61 -4.90 25.29
N GLY A 644 -10.71 -5.06 24.54
CA GLY A 644 -11.94 -5.69 25.05
C GLY A 644 -11.72 -7.13 25.51
N LEU A 645 -10.79 -7.87 24.89
CA LEU A 645 -10.53 -9.26 25.22
C LEU A 645 -9.33 -9.48 26.17
N LEU A 646 -8.62 -8.44 26.63
CA LEU A 646 -7.55 -8.56 27.64
C LEU A 646 -7.94 -9.37 28.89
N PRO A 647 -9.17 -9.26 29.43
CA PRO A 647 -9.56 -10.01 30.61
C PRO A 647 -9.55 -11.54 30.43
N PHE A 648 -9.54 -12.04 29.19
CA PHE A 648 -9.54 -13.47 28.85
C PHE A 648 -8.13 -14.04 28.62
N ILE A 649 -7.07 -13.26 28.84
CA ILE A 649 -5.71 -13.81 28.84
C ILE A 649 -5.52 -14.75 30.03
N ASN A 650 -5.15 -16.00 29.76
CA ASN A 650 -4.81 -16.96 30.81
C ASN A 650 -3.46 -16.62 31.45
N ARG A 651 -3.50 -15.88 32.57
CA ARG A 651 -2.31 -15.41 33.29
C ARG A 651 -1.47 -16.51 33.95
N LYS A 652 -2.01 -17.73 34.10
CA LYS A 652 -1.30 -18.82 34.79
C LYS A 652 -0.30 -19.54 33.89
N ASN A 653 -0.58 -19.65 32.58
CA ASN A 653 0.27 -20.33 31.59
C ASN A 653 0.25 -19.55 30.27
N ILE A 654 1.07 -18.50 30.18
CA ILE A 654 1.22 -17.73 28.95
C ILE A 654 2.13 -18.52 27.99
N ASP A 655 1.59 -18.89 26.83
CA ASP A 655 2.35 -19.57 25.77
C ASP A 655 3.52 -18.69 25.29
N GLU A 656 4.69 -19.29 25.06
CA GLU A 656 5.84 -18.61 24.47
C GLU A 656 5.48 -17.94 23.14
N LYS A 657 4.58 -18.55 22.36
CA LYS A 657 4.04 -17.97 21.12
C LYS A 657 3.39 -16.60 21.36
N LEU A 658 2.58 -16.49 22.40
CA LEU A 658 1.90 -15.25 22.77
C LEU A 658 2.90 -14.19 23.25
N ILE A 659 3.97 -14.61 23.94
CA ILE A 659 5.04 -13.69 24.35
C ILE A 659 5.80 -13.17 23.12
N ILE A 660 6.11 -14.01 22.13
CA ILE A 660 6.76 -13.58 20.89
C ILE A 660 5.88 -12.57 20.13
N ALA A 661 4.59 -12.86 20.00
CA ALA A 661 3.64 -11.94 19.35
C ALA A 661 3.53 -10.61 20.10
N PHE A 662 3.49 -10.65 21.42
CA PHE A 662 3.46 -9.45 22.26
C PHE A 662 4.77 -8.65 22.14
N LEU A 663 5.93 -9.29 22.14
CA LEU A 663 7.22 -8.62 21.96
C LEU A 663 7.36 -8.01 20.57
N PHE A 664 6.86 -8.68 19.53
CA PHE A 664 6.75 -8.08 18.20
C PHE A 664 5.90 -6.82 18.31
N PHE A 665 4.66 -6.93 18.79
CA PHE A 665 3.74 -5.81 18.90
C PHE A 665 4.35 -4.63 19.67
N THR A 666 4.86 -4.85 20.88
CA THR A 666 5.35 -3.75 21.71
C THR A 666 6.61 -3.12 21.15
N THR A 667 7.55 -3.92 20.62
CA THR A 667 8.79 -3.37 20.07
C THR A 667 8.52 -2.63 18.78
N TYR A 668 7.80 -3.25 17.84
CA TYR A 668 7.53 -2.66 16.53
C TYR A 668 6.71 -1.38 16.65
N TRP A 669 5.59 -1.40 17.34
CA TRP A 669 4.70 -0.24 17.44
C TRP A 669 5.28 0.88 18.30
N PHE A 670 6.11 0.57 19.30
CA PHE A 670 6.85 1.60 20.03
C PHE A 670 7.87 2.30 19.13
N LEU A 671 8.70 1.53 18.40
CA LEU A 671 9.69 2.11 17.49
C LEU A 671 9.00 2.87 16.35
N TRP A 672 7.92 2.35 15.79
CA TRP A 672 7.12 3.04 14.79
C TRP A 672 6.58 4.37 15.32
N LEU A 673 6.03 4.40 16.54
CA LEU A 673 5.46 5.59 17.14
C LEU A 673 6.48 6.73 17.28
N ILE A 674 7.73 6.39 17.60
CA ILE A 674 8.79 7.39 17.79
C ILE A 674 9.48 7.81 16.48
N THR A 675 9.37 7.04 15.39
CA THR A 675 10.08 7.33 14.11
C THR A 675 9.17 7.69 12.94
N SER A 676 7.86 7.52 13.05
CA SER A 676 6.95 7.51 11.88
C SER A 676 5.86 8.58 11.93
N ASN A 677 5.79 9.41 12.99
CA ASN A 677 4.80 10.48 13.17
C ASN A 677 3.35 10.09 12.82
N GLY A 678 2.94 8.90 13.21
CA GLY A 678 1.57 8.44 12.95
C GLY A 678 1.28 7.98 11.52
N ILE A 679 2.24 8.02 10.60
CA ILE A 679 2.09 7.51 9.22
C ILE A 679 1.90 5.99 9.24
N ILE A 680 0.63 5.57 9.09
CA ILE A 680 0.21 4.20 9.37
C ILE A 680 0.71 3.16 8.37
N TRP A 681 0.99 3.54 7.12
CA TRP A 681 1.51 2.57 6.14
C TRP A 681 2.95 2.13 6.45
N TYR A 682 3.74 2.95 7.15
CA TYR A 682 5.04 2.50 7.71
C TYR A 682 4.86 1.42 8.79
N GLY A 683 3.64 1.30 9.32
CA GLY A 683 3.22 0.34 10.32
C GLY A 683 2.74 -1.01 9.78
N LEU A 684 2.51 -1.17 8.46
CA LEU A 684 1.85 -2.36 7.90
C LEU A 684 2.50 -3.70 8.30
N PRO A 685 3.84 -3.88 8.30
CA PRO A 685 4.46 -5.10 8.82
C PRO A 685 4.08 -5.42 10.28
N GLY A 686 3.83 -4.40 11.11
CA GLY A 686 3.38 -4.52 12.50
C GLY A 686 1.97 -5.05 12.66
N PHE A 687 1.13 -4.99 11.61
CA PHE A 687 -0.22 -5.58 11.62
C PHE A 687 -0.17 -7.10 11.75
N LEU A 688 0.92 -7.76 11.35
CA LEU A 688 1.11 -9.19 11.59
C LEU A 688 1.00 -9.52 13.09
N ALA A 689 1.63 -8.72 13.94
CA ALA A 689 1.58 -8.91 15.39
C ALA A 689 0.18 -8.64 15.96
N ILE A 690 -0.49 -7.58 15.47
CA ILE A 690 -1.90 -7.29 15.81
C ILE A 690 -2.79 -8.47 15.46
N SER A 691 -2.65 -9.04 14.26
CA SER A 691 -3.44 -10.19 13.81
C SER A 691 -3.20 -11.44 14.65
N ILE A 692 -1.94 -11.75 15.00
CA ILE A 692 -1.63 -12.91 15.85
C ILE A 692 -2.23 -12.73 17.25
N LEU A 693 -2.10 -11.54 17.85
CA LEU A 693 -2.67 -11.23 19.15
C LEU A 693 -4.20 -11.29 19.14
N ALA A 694 -4.85 -10.67 18.15
CA ALA A 694 -6.29 -10.71 17.99
C ALA A 694 -6.80 -12.15 17.84
N ALA A 695 -6.15 -12.96 17.00
CA ALA A 695 -6.51 -14.36 16.81
C ALA A 695 -6.41 -15.17 18.11
N GLN A 696 -5.31 -15.00 18.87
CA GLN A 696 -5.14 -15.70 20.14
C GLN A 696 -6.15 -15.25 21.20
N LEU A 697 -6.46 -13.96 21.27
CA LEU A 697 -7.46 -13.42 22.21
C LEU A 697 -8.87 -13.94 21.90
N ILE A 698 -9.22 -14.03 20.61
CA ILE A 698 -10.47 -14.65 20.17
C ILE A 698 -10.51 -16.12 20.60
N GLU A 699 -9.44 -16.90 20.42
CA GLU A 699 -9.40 -18.31 20.85
C GLU A 699 -9.53 -18.47 22.37
N ASN A 700 -8.86 -17.60 23.14
CA ASN A 700 -8.97 -17.61 24.59
C ASN A 700 -10.41 -17.31 25.04
N TYR A 701 -11.05 -16.31 24.44
CA TYR A 701 -12.47 -16.00 24.68
C TYR A 701 -13.37 -17.18 24.31
N LYS A 702 -13.16 -17.79 23.14
CA LYS A 702 -13.92 -18.96 22.68
C LYS A 702 -13.83 -20.15 23.64
N THR A 703 -12.66 -20.34 24.23
CA THR A 703 -12.39 -21.41 25.20
C THR A 703 -13.02 -21.13 26.56
N GLU A 704 -13.00 -19.89 27.04
CA GLU A 704 -13.63 -19.51 28.33
C GLU A 704 -15.18 -19.40 28.24
N GLU A 705 -15.72 -19.01 27.07
CA GLU A 705 -17.12 -18.57 26.89
C GLU A 705 -17.91 -19.30 25.79
N HIS A 706 -18.21 -20.57 26.01
CA HIS A 706 -18.85 -21.40 24.99
C HIS A 706 -20.26 -21.00 24.54
N THR A 707 -21.07 -20.38 25.41
CA THR A 707 -22.46 -20.04 25.09
C THR A 707 -22.56 -18.72 24.33
N LEU A 708 -21.89 -17.68 24.82
CA LEU A 708 -21.98 -16.33 24.24
C LEU A 708 -21.20 -16.22 22.92
N GLN A 709 -20.07 -16.94 22.79
CA GLN A 709 -19.30 -16.96 21.54
C GLN A 709 -20.13 -17.38 20.31
N LYS A 710 -21.15 -18.22 20.50
CA LYS A 710 -21.96 -18.78 19.41
C LYS A 710 -22.74 -17.70 18.68
N TYR A 711 -23.04 -16.60 19.36
CA TYR A 711 -23.78 -15.46 18.81
C TYR A 711 -22.87 -14.26 18.56
N LEU A 712 -21.96 -13.95 19.49
CA LEU A 712 -21.10 -12.77 19.40
C LEU A 712 -20.16 -12.82 18.19
N ILE A 713 -19.46 -13.94 17.97
CA ILE A 713 -18.48 -14.03 16.88
C ILE A 713 -19.16 -13.88 15.51
N PRO A 714 -20.28 -14.58 15.21
CA PRO A 714 -21.04 -14.31 13.98
C PRO A 714 -21.53 -12.87 13.86
N ALA A 715 -22.00 -12.25 14.94
CA ALA A 715 -22.44 -10.84 14.90
C ALA A 715 -21.30 -9.89 14.54
N LEU A 716 -20.11 -10.06 15.15
CA LEU A 716 -18.92 -9.27 14.82
C LEU A 716 -18.48 -9.48 13.37
N ILE A 717 -18.56 -10.72 12.86
CA ILE A 717 -18.28 -11.02 11.44
C ILE A 717 -19.21 -10.22 10.52
N ILE A 718 -20.51 -10.19 10.84
CA ILE A 718 -21.52 -9.49 10.06
C ILE A 718 -21.25 -7.97 10.06
N ILE A 719 -21.01 -7.39 11.25
CA ILE A 719 -20.71 -5.95 11.42
C ILE A 719 -19.40 -5.56 10.72
N LEU A 720 -18.45 -6.48 10.61
CA LEU A 720 -17.19 -6.25 9.92
C LEU A 720 -17.31 -6.35 8.40
N ILE A 721 -17.82 -7.48 7.91
CA ILE A 721 -17.66 -7.87 6.50
C ILE A 721 -18.74 -7.24 5.61
N ILE A 722 -19.97 -7.07 6.10
CA ILE A 722 -21.04 -6.48 5.28
C ILE A 722 -20.72 -5.03 4.91
N PRO A 723 -20.38 -4.13 5.86
CA PRO A 723 -20.01 -2.76 5.50
C PRO A 723 -18.79 -2.71 4.58
N ALA A 724 -17.78 -3.56 4.79
CA ALA A 724 -16.61 -3.62 3.93
C ALA A 724 -16.93 -4.08 2.50
N LEU A 725 -17.81 -5.07 2.34
CA LEU A 725 -18.30 -5.49 1.01
C LEU A 725 -19.13 -4.39 0.35
N SER A 726 -20.05 -3.76 1.09
CA SER A 726 -20.88 -2.67 0.59
C SER A 726 -20.01 -1.51 0.09
N PHE A 727 -19.04 -1.12 0.92
CA PHE A 727 -18.05 -0.10 0.58
C PHE A 727 -17.27 -0.49 -0.68
N ARG A 728 -16.84 -1.75 -0.81
CA ARG A 728 -16.11 -2.18 -2.00
C ARG A 728 -16.95 -2.13 -3.27
N LEU A 729 -18.22 -2.54 -3.20
CA LEU A 729 -19.16 -2.50 -4.32
C LEU A 729 -19.45 -1.08 -4.79
N TYR A 730 -19.54 -0.13 -3.86
CA TYR A 730 -19.72 1.28 -4.19
C TYR A 730 -18.57 1.82 -5.05
N ASN A 731 -17.33 1.46 -4.71
CA ASN A 731 -16.12 1.89 -5.43
C ASN A 731 -15.71 0.96 -6.59
N PHE A 732 -16.51 -0.04 -6.93
CA PHE A 732 -16.13 -1.04 -7.93
C PHE A 732 -16.42 -0.58 -9.37
N GLY A 733 -15.42 -0.71 -10.25
CA GLY A 733 -15.55 -0.57 -11.70
C GLY A 733 -15.71 0.85 -12.18
N LYS A 734 -14.60 1.60 -12.33
CA LYS A 734 -14.60 2.92 -12.98
C LYS A 734 -14.91 2.78 -14.47
N GLY A 735 -15.77 3.63 -15.03
CA GLY A 735 -16.27 3.56 -16.40
C GLY A 735 -15.17 3.46 -17.45
N SER A 736 -14.17 4.35 -17.38
CA SER A 736 -12.99 4.34 -18.27
C SER A 736 -12.23 3.02 -18.23
N LEU A 737 -12.00 2.46 -17.04
CA LEU A 737 -11.31 1.18 -16.87
C LEU A 737 -12.13 -0.01 -17.37
N LEU A 738 -13.45 0.02 -17.16
CA LEU A 738 -14.35 -1.01 -17.65
C LEU A 738 -14.35 -1.02 -19.19
N LEU A 739 -14.53 0.15 -19.82
CA LEU A 739 -14.53 0.29 -21.28
C LEU A 739 -13.18 -0.07 -21.90
N TYR A 740 -12.06 0.33 -21.28
CA TYR A 740 -10.73 -0.14 -21.65
C TYR A 740 -10.58 -1.66 -21.52
N THR A 741 -11.13 -2.25 -20.45
CA THR A 741 -11.11 -3.70 -20.25
C THR A 741 -11.89 -4.42 -21.34
N ALA A 742 -13.01 -3.87 -21.77
CA ALA A 742 -13.84 -4.40 -22.86
C ALA A 742 -13.33 -4.05 -24.27
N ASN A 743 -12.21 -3.33 -24.39
CA ASN A 743 -11.62 -2.82 -25.65
C ASN A 743 -12.55 -1.88 -26.44
N VAL A 744 -13.41 -1.13 -25.75
CA VAL A 744 -14.15 0.00 -26.33
C VAL A 744 -13.27 1.24 -26.38
N MET A 745 -12.45 1.45 -25.35
CA MET A 745 -11.46 2.53 -25.30
C MET A 745 -10.04 2.00 -25.53
N THR A 746 -9.23 2.79 -26.21
CA THR A 746 -7.78 2.68 -26.30
C THR A 746 -7.11 3.02 -24.96
N ALA A 747 -5.80 2.77 -24.86
CA ALA A 747 -5.04 3.12 -23.66
C ALA A 747 -4.99 4.64 -23.43
N ASP A 748 -4.86 5.42 -24.50
CA ASP A 748 -4.74 6.89 -24.43
C ASP A 748 -6.08 7.52 -24.06
N GLU A 749 -7.18 7.12 -24.71
CA GLU A 749 -8.54 7.57 -24.34
C GLU A 749 -8.86 7.25 -22.88
N ALA A 750 -8.50 6.05 -22.41
CA ALA A 750 -8.72 5.67 -21.02
C ALA A 750 -7.81 6.44 -20.06
N THR A 751 -6.58 6.76 -20.47
CA THR A 751 -5.66 7.61 -19.70
C THR A 751 -6.20 9.02 -19.58
N THR A 752 -6.65 9.64 -20.67
CA THR A 752 -7.32 10.95 -20.69
C THR A 752 -8.59 10.94 -19.85
N GLY A 753 -9.39 9.86 -19.92
CA GLY A 753 -10.58 9.69 -19.08
C GLY A 753 -10.28 9.56 -17.58
N ILE A 754 -9.04 9.24 -17.19
CA ILE A 754 -8.60 9.20 -15.78
C ILE A 754 -7.90 10.51 -15.42
N PHE A 755 -7.08 11.07 -16.32
CA PHE A 755 -6.30 12.29 -16.17
C PHE A 755 -6.50 13.19 -17.41
N PRO A 756 -7.53 14.05 -17.42
CA PRO A 756 -7.92 14.83 -18.60
C PRO A 756 -6.80 15.65 -19.24
N TYR A 757 -5.82 16.11 -18.46
CA TYR A 757 -4.69 16.92 -18.93
C TYR A 757 -3.36 16.16 -19.01
N GLY A 758 -3.33 14.87 -18.66
CA GLY A 758 -2.07 14.11 -18.56
C GLY A 758 -1.27 14.08 -19.87
N LEU A 759 -1.94 13.77 -20.99
CA LEU A 759 -1.29 13.72 -22.30
C LEU A 759 -1.00 15.13 -22.87
N GLN A 760 -1.84 16.12 -22.58
CA GLN A 760 -1.57 17.50 -22.99
C GLN A 760 -0.34 18.08 -22.28
N VAL A 761 -0.15 17.74 -21.00
CA VAL A 761 1.05 18.06 -20.23
C VAL A 761 2.29 17.42 -20.86
N HIS A 762 2.19 16.16 -21.27
CA HIS A 762 3.28 15.49 -22.01
C HIS A 762 3.62 16.25 -23.29
N ASP A 763 2.64 16.47 -24.17
CA ASP A 763 2.85 17.11 -25.47
C ASP A 763 3.43 18.52 -25.33
N LEU A 764 2.97 19.31 -24.33
CA LEU A 764 3.48 20.64 -24.05
C LEU A 764 4.97 20.62 -23.70
N PHE A 765 5.38 19.78 -22.74
CA PHE A 765 6.76 19.77 -22.24
C PHE A 765 7.75 19.07 -23.16
N GLU A 766 7.28 18.22 -24.08
CA GLU A 766 8.14 17.66 -25.13
C GLU A 766 8.28 18.60 -26.33
N ALA A 767 7.31 19.48 -26.58
CA ALA A 767 7.40 20.47 -27.65
C ALA A 767 8.30 21.67 -27.29
N ASP A 768 8.37 22.04 -26.01
CA ASP A 768 9.09 23.23 -25.54
C ASP A 768 10.34 22.85 -24.74
N GLN A 769 11.39 22.41 -25.46
CA GLN A 769 12.73 22.15 -24.93
C GLN A 769 13.74 23.02 -25.66
N ASP A 770 14.08 24.16 -25.07
CA ASP A 770 15.00 25.16 -25.65
C ASP A 770 16.42 25.05 -25.09
N GLY A 771 16.65 24.21 -24.08
CA GLY A 771 17.94 24.02 -23.41
C GLY A 771 18.28 25.09 -22.38
N GLN A 772 17.43 26.11 -22.22
CA GLN A 772 17.64 27.25 -21.32
C GLN A 772 16.62 27.30 -20.18
N TYR A 773 15.35 26.99 -20.45
CA TYR A 773 14.23 27.08 -19.48
C TYR A 773 13.44 25.77 -19.35
N ASP A 774 14.14 24.64 -19.50
CA ASP A 774 13.52 23.31 -19.53
C ASP A 774 13.05 22.79 -18.16
N LEU A 775 13.36 23.51 -17.05
CA LEU A 775 12.98 23.08 -15.70
C LEU A 775 11.54 23.47 -15.35
N ILE A 776 10.93 22.61 -14.54
CA ILE A 776 9.52 22.66 -14.20
C ILE A 776 9.37 22.71 -12.69
N TRP A 777 8.70 23.75 -12.22
CA TRP A 777 8.33 23.87 -10.82
C TRP A 777 7.02 23.13 -10.57
N LYS A 778 6.99 22.20 -9.62
CA LYS A 778 5.81 21.37 -9.37
C LYS A 778 5.33 21.52 -7.95
N ILE A 779 4.06 21.88 -7.81
CA ILE A 779 3.37 22.05 -6.53
C ILE A 779 2.18 21.10 -6.51
N GLY A 780 2.23 20.14 -5.59
CA GLY A 780 1.04 19.42 -5.15
C GLY A 780 0.35 18.52 -6.18
N THR A 781 0.96 18.15 -7.31
CA THR A 781 0.29 17.30 -8.32
C THR A 781 0.99 15.94 -8.56
N SER A 782 0.32 15.03 -9.25
CA SER A 782 0.89 13.77 -9.78
C SER A 782 1.13 13.78 -11.30
N LEU A 783 0.80 14.89 -11.99
CA LEU A 783 0.95 15.03 -13.44
C LEU A 783 2.39 14.90 -13.93
N ASN A 784 3.38 15.02 -13.04
CA ASN A 784 4.79 14.79 -13.35
C ASN A 784 5.06 13.41 -13.98
N TYR A 785 4.22 12.42 -13.70
CA TYR A 785 4.30 11.08 -14.30
C TYR A 785 4.29 11.09 -15.84
N PHE A 786 3.62 12.08 -16.44
CA PHE A 786 3.49 12.23 -17.89
C PHE A 786 4.67 12.97 -18.53
N ILE A 787 5.55 13.55 -17.73
CA ILE A 787 6.73 14.27 -18.20
C ILE A 787 7.86 13.27 -18.39
N GLU A 788 8.53 13.30 -19.53
CA GLU A 788 9.72 12.48 -19.75
C GLU A 788 10.87 13.03 -18.90
N ASP A 789 11.74 12.15 -18.39
CA ASP A 789 12.92 12.59 -17.62
C ASP A 789 12.57 13.42 -16.37
N ASN A 790 11.38 13.19 -15.81
CA ASN A 790 10.76 14.00 -14.77
C ASN A 790 11.50 14.11 -13.43
N PHE A 791 12.44 13.22 -13.15
CA PHE A 791 13.22 13.27 -11.91
C PHE A 791 14.31 14.34 -11.95
N TRP A 792 14.79 14.74 -13.13
CA TRP A 792 15.81 15.77 -13.31
C TRP A 792 15.23 17.08 -13.85
N ARG A 793 14.05 17.04 -14.47
CA ARG A 793 13.39 18.24 -15.02
C ARG A 793 12.49 18.95 -14.02
N THR A 794 12.04 18.23 -12.98
CA THR A 794 10.98 18.74 -12.11
C THR A 794 11.44 18.92 -10.68
N TYR A 795 11.24 20.12 -10.14
CA TYR A 795 11.46 20.43 -8.73
C TYR A 795 10.14 20.27 -7.95
N ASN A 796 10.11 19.36 -6.96
CA ASN A 796 8.89 19.07 -6.19
C ASN A 796 8.81 19.91 -4.91
N ASP A 797 8.08 21.01 -4.96
CA ASP A 797 7.85 21.91 -3.83
C ASP A 797 6.41 21.77 -3.32
N GLN A 798 6.09 20.60 -2.78
CA GLN A 798 4.72 20.22 -2.41
C GLN A 798 4.08 21.15 -1.36
N TYR A 799 4.88 21.69 -0.42
CA TYR A 799 4.42 22.60 0.63
C TYR A 799 4.80 24.05 0.38
N MET A 800 5.34 24.36 -0.81
CA MET A 800 5.65 25.71 -1.25
C MET A 800 6.69 26.43 -0.39
N ASP A 801 7.52 25.72 0.37
CA ASP A 801 8.50 26.33 1.27
C ASP A 801 9.56 27.11 0.48
N VAL A 802 10.08 26.46 -0.57
CA VAL A 802 11.17 26.99 -1.38
C VAL A 802 10.68 28.12 -2.27
N MET A 803 9.53 27.96 -2.92
CA MET A 803 8.92 29.03 -3.71
C MET A 803 8.59 30.23 -2.82
N ASN A 804 8.10 29.98 -1.61
CA ASN A 804 7.82 31.05 -0.65
C ASN A 804 9.10 31.78 -0.23
N CYS A 805 10.22 31.07 -0.04
CA CYS A 805 11.55 31.65 0.20
C CYS A 805 12.00 32.53 -0.98
N LEU A 806 11.87 32.04 -2.22
CA LEU A 806 12.13 32.83 -3.44
C LEU A 806 11.20 34.05 -3.59
N TYR A 807 10.05 34.04 -2.92
CA TYR A 807 9.00 35.05 -3.01
C TYR A 807 8.79 35.85 -1.71
N THR A 808 9.81 35.95 -0.87
CA THR A 808 9.72 36.56 0.47
C THR A 808 9.28 38.03 0.42
N GLU A 809 9.76 38.79 -0.57
CA GLU A 809 9.46 40.22 -0.75
C GLU A 809 8.07 40.47 -1.32
N ARG A 810 7.37 39.43 -1.79
CA ARG A 810 6.09 39.51 -2.49
C ARG A 810 6.15 40.42 -3.74
N ASP A 811 7.31 40.47 -4.39
CA ASP A 811 7.53 41.15 -5.67
C ASP A 811 7.50 40.12 -6.83
N PRO A 812 6.46 40.13 -7.66
CA PRO A 812 6.26 39.13 -8.72
C PRO A 812 7.27 39.26 -9.87
N ASP A 813 7.75 40.48 -10.15
CA ASP A 813 8.77 40.69 -11.19
C ASP A 813 10.11 40.11 -10.72
N LEU A 814 10.44 40.30 -9.45
CA LEU A 814 11.63 39.73 -8.84
C LEU A 814 11.59 38.19 -8.81
N LEU A 815 10.46 37.60 -8.42
CA LEU A 815 10.29 36.14 -8.45
C LEU A 815 10.48 35.59 -9.87
N THR A 816 9.86 36.23 -10.86
CA THR A 816 9.99 35.85 -12.27
C THR A 816 11.45 35.85 -12.72
N LYS A 817 12.20 36.90 -12.38
CA LYS A 817 13.64 36.96 -12.70
C LYS A 817 14.44 35.86 -12.00
N ARG A 818 14.15 35.56 -10.73
CA ARG A 818 14.81 34.49 -9.97
C ARG A 818 14.55 33.12 -10.59
N LEU A 819 13.29 32.80 -10.90
CA LEU A 819 12.93 31.53 -11.53
C LEU A 819 13.63 31.34 -12.88
N LYS A 820 13.69 32.39 -13.71
CA LYS A 820 14.41 32.37 -14.99
C LYS A 820 15.92 32.18 -14.79
N ALA A 821 16.52 32.87 -13.82
CA ALA A 821 17.94 32.71 -13.51
C ALA A 821 18.27 31.28 -13.06
N LEU A 822 17.32 30.61 -12.40
CA LEU A 822 17.41 29.20 -12.02
C LEU A 822 17.05 28.22 -13.15
N GLY A 823 16.67 28.69 -14.34
CA GLY A 823 16.37 27.86 -15.51
C GLY A 823 14.95 27.27 -15.54
N PHE A 824 14.02 27.79 -14.74
CA PHE A 824 12.61 27.38 -14.79
C PHE A 824 11.84 28.13 -15.87
N GLY A 825 11.11 27.39 -16.70
CA GLY A 825 10.17 27.94 -17.69
C GLY A 825 8.69 27.76 -17.30
N TYR A 826 8.40 26.84 -16.39
CA TYR A 826 7.03 26.43 -16.12
C TYR A 826 6.73 26.15 -14.65
N ILE A 827 5.46 26.33 -14.29
CA ILE A 827 4.88 25.95 -12.99
C ILE A 827 3.67 25.06 -13.22
N ILE A 828 3.66 23.88 -12.62
CA ILE A 828 2.48 23.01 -12.52
C ILE A 828 1.95 23.10 -11.10
N PHE A 829 0.68 23.48 -10.96
CA PHE A 829 0.09 23.79 -9.67
C PHE A 829 -1.22 23.01 -9.44
N ASP A 830 -1.35 22.37 -8.27
CA ASP A 830 -2.60 21.77 -7.79
C ASP A 830 -3.37 22.72 -6.86
N TYR A 831 -4.61 23.04 -7.23
CA TYR A 831 -5.52 23.85 -6.41
C TYR A 831 -5.83 23.22 -5.05
N TYR A 832 -5.72 21.90 -4.92
CA TYR A 832 -5.99 21.19 -3.67
C TYR A 832 -4.77 21.12 -2.73
N SER A 833 -3.63 21.69 -3.10
CA SER A 833 -2.42 21.70 -2.24
C SER A 833 -2.69 22.30 -0.86
N ASN A 834 -3.55 23.32 -0.77
CA ASN A 834 -3.93 23.93 0.51
C ASN A 834 -4.64 22.96 1.47
N THR A 835 -5.23 21.88 0.94
CA THR A 835 -5.92 20.86 1.77
C THR A 835 -4.97 19.87 2.42
N LEU A 836 -3.66 19.91 2.08
CA LEU A 836 -2.67 19.00 2.63
C LEU A 836 -2.49 19.18 4.14
N SER A 837 -2.63 20.40 4.65
CA SER A 837 -2.68 20.68 6.09
C SER A 837 -3.97 21.40 6.44
N ILE A 838 -4.63 20.94 7.49
CA ILE A 838 -5.82 21.58 8.06
C ILE A 838 -5.49 22.36 9.34
N ASP A 839 -4.20 22.58 9.62
CA ASP A 839 -3.78 23.34 10.78
C ASP A 839 -4.28 24.78 10.66
N PRO A 840 -5.19 25.25 11.54
CA PRO A 840 -5.67 26.63 11.50
C PRO A 840 -4.58 27.66 11.82
N ASN A 841 -3.44 27.25 12.38
CA ASN A 841 -2.27 28.11 12.61
C ASN A 841 -1.12 27.81 11.64
N GLY A 842 -1.32 26.89 10.67
CA GLY A 842 -0.29 26.50 9.72
C GLY A 842 -0.02 27.60 8.69
N THR A 843 1.21 27.69 8.22
CA THR A 843 1.63 28.71 7.24
C THR A 843 1.25 28.36 5.80
N LEU A 844 0.84 27.10 5.55
CA LEU A 844 0.51 26.57 4.23
C LEU A 844 -0.51 27.41 3.47
N ASN A 845 -1.57 27.87 4.14
CA ASN A 845 -2.60 28.67 3.48
C ASN A 845 -2.06 30.02 3.01
N ASP A 846 -1.20 30.66 3.81
CA ASP A 846 -0.60 31.96 3.43
C ASP A 846 0.38 31.79 2.26
N LYS A 847 1.19 30.73 2.28
CA LYS A 847 2.05 30.33 1.14
C LYS A 847 1.21 30.07 -0.11
N TYR A 848 0.13 29.30 0.04
CA TYR A 848 -0.78 28.96 -1.05
C TYR A 848 -1.39 30.21 -1.69
N GLN A 849 -1.95 31.13 -0.90
CA GLN A 849 -2.60 32.34 -1.42
C GLN A 849 -1.60 33.24 -2.16
N ALA A 850 -0.39 33.40 -1.62
CA ALA A 850 0.64 34.20 -2.29
C ALA A 850 1.06 33.60 -3.64
N ILE A 851 1.24 32.27 -3.69
CA ILE A 851 1.77 31.62 -4.89
C ILE A 851 0.69 31.41 -5.95
N ILE A 852 -0.55 31.08 -5.58
CA ILE A 852 -1.62 30.99 -6.57
C ILE A 852 -1.93 32.35 -7.19
N ASP A 853 -1.85 33.44 -6.41
CA ASP A 853 -1.98 34.80 -6.94
C ASP A 853 -0.87 35.12 -7.95
N TYR A 854 0.38 34.77 -7.63
CA TYR A 854 1.49 34.90 -8.57
C TYR A 854 1.24 34.13 -9.87
N VAL A 855 0.89 32.84 -9.75
CA VAL A 855 0.67 31.97 -10.91
C VAL A 855 -0.45 32.51 -11.79
N LEU A 856 -1.60 32.90 -11.22
CA LEU A 856 -2.75 33.35 -12.00
C LEU A 856 -2.53 34.71 -12.68
N ASN A 857 -1.80 35.63 -12.04
CA ASN A 857 -1.72 37.02 -12.49
C ASN A 857 -0.40 37.37 -13.20
N TYR A 858 0.65 36.56 -13.04
CA TYR A 858 2.01 36.86 -13.52
C TYR A 858 2.66 35.73 -14.32
N THR A 859 1.90 34.70 -14.71
CA THR A 859 2.31 33.69 -15.69
C THR A 859 1.33 33.63 -16.87
N GLU A 860 1.77 33.11 -18.00
CA GLU A 860 0.88 32.79 -19.12
C GLU A 860 0.26 31.41 -18.89
N ILE A 861 -1.05 31.36 -18.62
CA ILE A 861 -1.75 30.10 -18.40
C ILE A 861 -1.88 29.36 -19.74
N VAL A 862 -1.05 28.32 -19.92
CA VAL A 862 -0.99 27.51 -21.14
C VAL A 862 -1.90 26.28 -21.07
N ILE A 863 -2.16 25.77 -19.86
CA ILE A 863 -3.19 24.77 -19.60
C ILE A 863 -4.08 25.32 -18.48
N PRO A 864 -5.18 26.01 -18.84
CA PRO A 864 -6.15 26.49 -17.88
C PRO A 864 -6.98 25.35 -17.33
N ASP A 865 -7.39 25.51 -16.08
CA ASP A 865 -8.14 24.48 -15.41
C ASP A 865 -9.62 24.80 -15.34
N TYR A 866 -10.37 24.26 -16.30
CA TYR A 866 -11.82 24.35 -16.29
C TYR A 866 -12.48 23.48 -15.20
N PHE A 867 -11.74 22.56 -14.55
CA PHE A 867 -12.25 21.62 -13.56
C PHE A 867 -11.74 21.86 -12.13
N ARG A 868 -10.87 22.87 -11.92
CA ARG A 868 -10.22 23.20 -10.64
C ARG A 868 -9.47 22.03 -9.97
N GLY A 869 -8.87 21.12 -10.75
CA GLY A 869 -7.78 20.22 -10.33
C GLY A 869 -6.37 20.81 -10.46
N HIS A 870 -5.85 20.99 -11.68
CA HIS A 870 -4.47 21.45 -11.92
C HIS A 870 -4.40 22.47 -13.05
N LEU A 871 -3.47 23.43 -12.94
CA LEU A 871 -3.15 24.38 -14.00
C LEU A 871 -1.65 24.34 -14.34
N VAL A 872 -1.31 24.74 -15.57
CA VAL A 872 0.08 24.98 -15.97
C VAL A 872 0.27 26.43 -16.41
N GLY A 873 1.20 27.12 -15.75
CA GLY A 873 1.62 28.48 -16.08
C GLY A 873 3.01 28.50 -16.70
N LYS A 874 3.17 29.19 -17.83
CA LYS A 874 4.45 29.49 -18.46
C LYS A 874 5.00 30.81 -17.93
N ILE A 875 6.27 30.82 -17.53
CA ILE A 875 6.93 31.99 -16.97
C ILE A 875 7.16 33.02 -18.07
N ILE A 876 6.89 34.30 -17.79
CA ILE A 876 6.90 35.33 -18.83
C ILE A 876 8.32 35.50 -19.43
N GLY A 877 8.40 35.39 -20.76
CA GLY A 877 9.63 35.56 -21.51
C GLY A 877 10.60 34.37 -21.41
N THR A 878 10.07 33.19 -21.10
CA THR A 878 10.57 31.86 -21.46
C THR A 878 9.58 31.31 -22.48
#